data_AF-A0A2T2SBI1-F1
#
_entry.id   AF-A0A2T2SBI1-F1
#
_cell.length_a   1.000
_cell.length_b   1.000
_cell.length_c   1.000
_cell.angle_alpha   90.00
_cell.angle_beta   90.00
_cell.angle_gamma   90.00
#
_symmetry.space_group_name_H-M   'P 1'
#
loop_
_entity.id
_entity.type
_entity.pdbx_description
1 polymer ?
#
loop_
_entity_poly.entity_id
_entity_poly.type
_entity_poly.pdbx_seq_one_letter_code
_entity_poly.pdbx_strand_id
1 'polypeptide(L)'
;RPLNVEAGTVTGTFSLRREGTYQIHLRSPNGTTNRDPIQYRTSLQSDAPPSVAFLQPKGTTDLGADLTQQIRVTLSDDFGFSKAKLYYRVADQQDTSQEEDVSALSLPLPETDKTSAELAHKWLLAQESGLDPEPGEDVLYYVKVWDNDSVNGPKSSRTSTQRLRRPSRSQQYDDLDRTQQKAGSQLNELRERSDSVRQQFRQLRDELRRTREADWQERQQLDQIRKKQKAVDQGVEKLSETVRKMNRQMQQNSLSSPETRKKFQELQRVIEETESSEMEKALDQLEEAMKQNNLRRMQQSMKKVQENEQSYQEQLERTLSLLEQLKAQQKLEEMAQRANELSEQEKKLRKETRSRMKNSSDTQTDESEKNPELDSSRASPDSASTQNETESSKNQTGTGEETSDQSSQSPRANDEERRGSSAADSTAINHSDASSPAPSQRAPSERSGKNEDLARQQEQAAKRMQKLLEEMDQASKQMEEVQSAPRQRMQKMRQQLERENLPRQMRENSKRLRQNQLRDAQKQQRQMQQRLQRMQQQLSQMQNQMKGRQRQMNVSGLRSALENTLWLSKRQESLRTTVTELGSQGPSVRSYARDQKVLSDGLTTVADSLQSLARRIPKMSQKVKKATGNALRAMETATTALDERDAGKATGHQKTSMMHLNKLALLLSDLLENMQQQNSSGSGMSKQQMMNQLRQMSGQQQKLNNQIQKHLKQMQGERLSKDQAQRQKKLAKQQRQIKQQLQEMDVGSDAQNQIMGDLKKIAKQMEETAQQLEKRRPSRDLIDRQQQILTRLLNAQQSLRTQGKKEQRRGRDAEDDYDQRRPEQLSAPNEADQLRQDLIRALEMGYNPDYETLIKRYFELLQKENATTP
;
A
#
# COMPACT_ATOMS: atom_id res chain seq x y z
N ARG A 1 -76.04 -23.42 1.20
CA ARG A 1 -76.03 -24.64 0.37
C ARG A 1 -76.89 -25.69 1.08
N PRO A 2 -77.58 -26.61 0.38
CA PRO A 2 -78.10 -27.79 1.05
C PRO A 2 -76.95 -28.55 1.73
N LEU A 3 -77.21 -29.09 2.92
CA LEU A 3 -76.30 -29.94 3.67
C LEU A 3 -76.72 -31.40 3.43
N ASN A 4 -75.78 -32.33 3.39
CA ASN A 4 -76.13 -33.75 3.30
C ASN A 4 -76.61 -34.25 4.66
N VAL A 5 -77.58 -35.17 4.67
CA VAL A 5 -78.25 -35.65 5.89
C VAL A 5 -78.37 -37.16 5.85
N GLU A 6 -77.56 -37.85 6.65
CA GLU A 6 -77.49 -39.30 6.70
C GLU A 6 -77.49 -39.78 8.16
N ALA A 7 -78.32 -40.77 8.49
CA ALA A 7 -78.38 -41.42 9.81
C ALA A 7 -78.40 -40.46 11.03
N GLY A 8 -79.09 -39.31 10.92
CA GLY A 8 -79.18 -38.29 11.97
C GLY A 8 -77.99 -37.32 12.05
N THR A 9 -76.97 -37.50 11.20
CA THR A 9 -75.82 -36.59 11.07
C THR A 9 -76.04 -35.64 9.89
N VAL A 10 -75.64 -34.37 10.04
CA VAL A 10 -75.72 -33.34 9.00
C VAL A 10 -74.32 -32.84 8.66
N THR A 11 -73.92 -32.89 7.38
CA THR A 11 -72.57 -32.52 6.92
C THR A 11 -72.59 -31.55 5.73
N GLY A 12 -71.55 -30.73 5.62
CA GLY A 12 -71.35 -29.85 4.47
C GLY A 12 -70.25 -28.83 4.70
N THR A 13 -69.73 -28.25 3.61
CA THR A 13 -68.56 -27.36 3.63
C THR A 13 -68.84 -26.01 2.94
N PHE A 14 -68.24 -24.95 3.49
CA PHE A 14 -68.23 -23.61 2.90
C PHE A 14 -66.91 -22.91 3.23
N SER A 15 -66.42 -22.08 2.32
CA SER A 15 -65.22 -21.27 2.55
C SER A 15 -65.59 -20.01 3.34
N LEU A 16 -64.96 -19.79 4.49
CA LEU A 16 -65.14 -18.58 5.29
C LEU A 16 -64.36 -17.42 4.64
N ARG A 17 -65.06 -16.36 4.20
CA ARG A 17 -64.46 -15.17 3.52
C ARG A 17 -64.65 -13.85 4.26
N ARG A 18 -65.42 -13.86 5.36
CA ARG A 18 -65.62 -12.74 6.28
C ARG A 18 -65.95 -13.30 7.66
N GLU A 19 -65.67 -12.55 8.71
CA GLU A 19 -66.13 -12.89 10.05
C GLU A 19 -67.66 -12.87 10.15
N GLY A 20 -68.19 -13.56 11.15
CA GLY A 20 -69.62 -13.54 11.43
C GLY A 20 -70.07 -14.67 12.36
N THR A 21 -71.35 -14.97 12.30
CA THR A 21 -71.96 -16.11 12.99
C THR A 21 -72.85 -16.87 12.03
N TYR A 22 -72.84 -18.20 12.09
CA TYR A 22 -73.81 -19.04 11.40
C TYR A 22 -74.70 -19.81 12.38
N GLN A 23 -75.91 -20.12 11.93
CA GLN A 23 -76.91 -20.89 12.66
C GLN A 23 -77.38 -22.04 11.77
N ILE A 24 -77.52 -23.23 12.34
CA ILE A 24 -78.06 -24.39 11.62
C ILE A 24 -79.56 -24.48 11.93
N HIS A 25 -80.38 -24.04 10.99
CA HIS A 25 -81.83 -24.22 11.06
C HIS A 25 -82.21 -25.58 10.49
N LEU A 26 -82.69 -26.47 11.35
CA LEU A 26 -83.26 -27.75 10.96
C LEU A 26 -84.78 -27.57 10.83
N ARG A 27 -85.36 -28.03 9.72
CA ARG A 27 -86.81 -27.97 9.47
C ARG A 27 -87.33 -29.35 9.11
N SER A 28 -88.31 -29.85 9.87
CA SER A 28 -88.99 -31.11 9.58
C SER A 28 -89.93 -30.98 8.37
N PRO A 29 -90.33 -32.10 7.72
CA PRO A 29 -91.31 -32.07 6.63
C PRO A 29 -92.63 -31.38 7.02
N ASN A 30 -93.04 -31.51 8.29
CA ASN A 30 -94.24 -30.91 8.84
C ASN A 30 -94.06 -29.41 9.20
N GLY A 31 -92.95 -28.80 8.80
CA GLY A 31 -92.67 -27.37 8.93
C GLY A 31 -92.01 -26.93 10.24
N THR A 32 -92.03 -27.76 11.29
CA THR A 32 -91.44 -27.47 12.61
C THR A 32 -89.93 -27.24 12.51
N THR A 33 -89.42 -26.18 13.13
CA THR A 33 -87.99 -25.88 13.21
C THR A 33 -87.41 -26.11 14.61
N ASN A 34 -86.09 -26.19 14.73
CA ASN A 34 -85.43 -26.04 16.02
C ASN A 34 -85.71 -24.64 16.60
N ARG A 35 -86.18 -24.59 17.86
CA ARG A 35 -86.65 -23.35 18.51
C ARG A 35 -85.53 -22.40 18.92
N ASP A 36 -84.35 -22.93 19.23
CA ASP A 36 -83.15 -22.17 19.56
C ASP A 36 -81.97 -22.76 18.75
N PRO A 37 -81.57 -22.12 17.64
CA PRO A 37 -80.49 -22.60 16.79
C PRO A 37 -79.13 -22.09 17.30
N ILE A 38 -78.27 -23.03 17.74
CA ILE A 38 -76.92 -22.75 18.25
C ILE A 38 -76.17 -21.82 17.29
N GLN A 39 -75.74 -20.67 17.81
CA GLN A 39 -75.04 -19.64 17.07
C GLN A 39 -73.52 -19.88 17.14
N TYR A 40 -72.97 -20.41 16.06
CA TYR A 40 -71.52 -20.63 15.94
C TYR A 40 -70.84 -19.35 15.45
N ARG A 41 -69.99 -18.76 16.28
CA ARG A 41 -69.16 -17.60 15.91
C ARG A 41 -67.89 -18.06 15.20
N THR A 42 -67.62 -17.48 14.04
CA THR A 42 -66.45 -17.78 13.21
C THR A 42 -65.59 -16.54 13.07
N SER A 43 -64.44 -16.55 13.76
CA SER A 43 -63.36 -15.58 13.58
C SER A 43 -62.46 -15.97 12.40
N LEU A 44 -61.90 -14.99 11.71
CA LEU A 44 -60.83 -15.20 10.74
C LEU A 44 -59.50 -14.75 11.33
N GLN A 45 -58.55 -15.67 11.45
CA GLN A 45 -57.15 -15.29 11.57
C GLN A 45 -56.65 -14.93 10.18
N SER A 46 -56.11 -13.71 10.03
CA SER A 46 -55.41 -13.33 8.81
C SER A 46 -54.03 -13.96 8.83
N ASP A 47 -53.80 -14.86 7.87
CA ASP A 47 -52.49 -15.30 7.44
C ASP A 47 -51.55 -14.08 7.24
N ALA A 48 -50.34 -14.16 7.80
CA ALA A 48 -49.41 -13.05 7.90
C ALA A 48 -48.61 -12.86 6.58
N PRO A 49 -47.91 -11.73 6.39
CA PRO A 49 -46.87 -11.64 5.36
C PRO A 49 -45.54 -12.20 5.88
N PRO A 50 -44.72 -12.84 5.02
CA PRO A 50 -43.45 -13.44 5.43
C PRO A 50 -42.49 -12.41 6.00
N SER A 51 -41.61 -12.81 6.91
CA SER A 51 -40.51 -11.96 7.41
C SER A 51 -39.18 -12.33 6.76
N VAL A 52 -38.37 -11.32 6.41
CA VAL A 52 -37.04 -11.51 5.81
C VAL A 52 -36.05 -10.43 6.27
N ALA A 53 -34.87 -10.86 6.71
CA ALA A 53 -33.80 -9.96 7.17
C ALA A 53 -32.40 -10.43 6.76
N PHE A 54 -31.48 -9.50 6.53
CA PHE A 54 -30.06 -9.82 6.30
C PHE A 54 -29.35 -10.18 7.61
N LEU A 55 -28.78 -11.38 7.66
CA LEU A 55 -27.77 -11.76 8.64
C LEU A 55 -26.39 -11.25 8.21
N GLN A 56 -26.05 -11.37 6.92
CA GLN A 56 -24.81 -10.86 6.35
C GLN A 56 -24.97 -10.48 4.86
N PRO A 57 -24.33 -9.39 4.39
CA PRO A 57 -23.74 -8.32 5.18
C PRO A 57 -24.82 -7.39 5.76
N LYS A 58 -24.44 -6.48 6.66
CA LYS A 58 -25.33 -5.47 7.23
C LYS A 58 -24.83 -4.08 6.86
N GLY A 59 -25.59 -3.35 6.04
CA GLY A 59 -25.26 -2.01 5.57
C GLY A 59 -24.41 -1.99 4.29
N THR A 60 -23.58 -0.95 4.15
CA THR A 60 -22.68 -0.81 2.99
C THR A 60 -21.47 -1.72 3.13
N THR A 61 -21.15 -2.47 2.08
CA THR A 61 -19.99 -3.38 2.00
C THR A 61 -19.10 -2.99 0.82
N ASP A 62 -17.78 -3.10 0.95
CA ASP A 62 -16.85 -2.91 -0.17
C ASP A 62 -16.62 -4.22 -0.91
N LEU A 63 -16.69 -4.18 -2.23
CA LEU A 63 -16.58 -5.30 -3.16
C LEU A 63 -15.12 -5.57 -3.54
N GLY A 64 -14.73 -6.83 -3.49
CA GLY A 64 -13.41 -7.30 -3.91
C GLY A 64 -13.20 -7.25 -5.43
N ALA A 65 -11.93 -7.37 -5.85
CA ALA A 65 -11.57 -7.41 -7.26
C ALA A 65 -12.03 -8.70 -7.99
N ASP A 66 -12.49 -9.69 -7.22
CA ASP A 66 -13.13 -10.93 -7.65
C ASP A 66 -14.62 -10.79 -7.98
N LEU A 67 -15.25 -9.65 -7.65
CA LEU A 67 -16.67 -9.37 -7.86
C LEU A 67 -17.62 -10.43 -7.24
N THR A 68 -17.27 -10.96 -6.06
CA THR A 68 -18.15 -11.88 -5.31
C THR A 68 -18.64 -11.30 -3.98
N GLN A 69 -19.86 -11.64 -3.59
CA GLN A 69 -20.46 -11.23 -2.32
C GLN A 69 -21.20 -12.39 -1.67
N GLN A 70 -20.81 -12.75 -0.44
CA GLN A 70 -21.59 -13.70 0.36
C GLN A 70 -22.85 -13.01 0.89
N ILE A 71 -24.03 -13.52 0.54
CA ILE A 71 -25.33 -13.10 1.05
C ILE A 71 -25.84 -14.17 2.01
N ARG A 72 -26.37 -13.74 3.15
CA ARG A 72 -27.03 -14.59 4.14
C ARG A 72 -28.28 -13.88 4.65
N VAL A 73 -29.46 -14.46 4.41
CA VAL A 73 -30.75 -13.95 4.90
C VAL A 73 -31.47 -14.98 5.76
N THR A 74 -32.16 -14.52 6.79
CA THR A 74 -33.10 -15.35 7.59
C THR A 74 -34.52 -15.06 7.15
N LEU A 75 -35.32 -16.12 7.06
CA LEU A 75 -36.74 -16.11 6.70
C LEU A 75 -37.56 -16.69 7.87
N SER A 76 -38.74 -16.14 8.14
CA SER A 76 -39.74 -16.78 9.02
C SER A 76 -41.16 -16.42 8.57
N ASP A 77 -42.05 -17.41 8.57
CA ASP A 77 -43.42 -17.35 8.07
C ASP A 77 -44.28 -18.40 8.81
N ASP A 78 -45.61 -18.26 8.83
CA ASP A 78 -46.53 -19.18 9.50
C ASP A 78 -46.99 -20.37 8.64
N PHE A 79 -46.90 -20.31 7.30
CA PHE A 79 -47.32 -21.39 6.40
C PHE A 79 -46.23 -21.91 5.45
N GLY A 80 -45.22 -21.10 5.12
CA GLY A 80 -44.04 -21.50 4.33
C GLY A 80 -43.82 -20.67 3.05
N PHE A 81 -42.69 -20.90 2.39
CA PHE A 81 -42.19 -20.02 1.32
C PHE A 81 -42.43 -20.60 -0.07
N SER A 82 -42.97 -19.81 -1.00
CA SER A 82 -43.03 -20.21 -2.42
C SER A 82 -41.81 -19.75 -3.23
N LYS A 83 -41.30 -18.54 -3.00
CA LYS A 83 -40.26 -17.90 -3.84
C LYS A 83 -39.37 -16.96 -3.02
N ALA A 84 -38.08 -16.91 -3.38
CA ALA A 84 -37.14 -15.90 -2.92
C ALA A 84 -36.35 -15.32 -4.11
N LYS A 85 -36.17 -14.00 -4.17
CA LYS A 85 -35.40 -13.31 -5.22
C LYS A 85 -34.53 -12.20 -4.66
N LEU A 86 -33.30 -12.14 -5.16
CA LEU A 86 -32.37 -11.03 -4.99
C LEU A 86 -32.57 -10.02 -6.13
N TYR A 87 -33.06 -8.85 -5.81
CA TYR A 87 -33.19 -7.71 -6.72
C TYR A 87 -31.95 -6.82 -6.65
N TYR A 88 -31.46 -6.34 -7.78
CA TYR A 88 -30.24 -5.53 -7.85
C TYR A 88 -30.25 -4.50 -8.99
N ARG A 89 -29.54 -3.38 -8.79
CA ARG A 89 -29.20 -2.41 -9.84
C ARG A 89 -27.91 -1.65 -9.55
N VAL A 90 -27.25 -1.13 -10.57
CA VAL A 90 -26.19 -0.11 -10.38
C VAL A 90 -26.84 1.20 -9.91
N ALA A 91 -26.16 1.93 -9.03
CA ALA A 91 -26.64 3.18 -8.46
C ALA A 91 -26.27 4.38 -9.35
N ASP A 92 -27.14 4.71 -10.31
CA ASP A 92 -27.07 6.03 -10.94
C ASP A 92 -27.37 7.13 -9.91
N GLN A 93 -26.70 8.28 -10.03
CA GLN A 93 -26.73 9.35 -9.03
C GLN A 93 -27.99 10.21 -9.07
N GLN A 94 -28.87 10.02 -10.07
CA GLN A 94 -30.15 10.73 -10.18
C GLN A 94 -31.31 9.83 -10.63
N ASP A 95 -31.56 8.69 -9.96
CA ASP A 95 -32.94 8.16 -9.92
C ASP A 95 -33.31 7.45 -8.61
N THR A 96 -34.52 7.78 -8.15
CA THR A 96 -35.20 7.30 -6.94
C THR A 96 -36.60 6.74 -7.23
N SER A 97 -37.04 6.70 -8.50
CA SER A 97 -38.47 6.86 -8.83
C SER A 97 -38.96 6.13 -10.09
N GLN A 98 -38.34 5.02 -10.51
CA GLN A 98 -39.04 3.91 -11.17
C GLN A 98 -38.59 2.55 -10.57
N GLU A 99 -39.53 1.62 -10.35
CA GLU A 99 -39.23 0.26 -9.86
C GLU A 99 -39.06 -0.77 -11.00
N GLU A 100 -39.19 -0.35 -12.27
CA GLU A 100 -39.33 -1.25 -13.42
C GLU A 100 -38.00 -1.82 -13.94
N ASP A 101 -36.89 -1.07 -13.84
CA ASP A 101 -35.56 -1.44 -14.34
C ASP A 101 -34.68 -2.18 -13.30
N VAL A 102 -35.28 -3.09 -12.50
CA VAL A 102 -34.58 -3.81 -11.43
C VAL A 102 -34.46 -5.31 -11.74
N SER A 103 -33.29 -5.69 -12.25
CA SER A 103 -32.90 -7.09 -12.49
C SER A 103 -32.99 -7.96 -11.23
N ALA A 104 -33.36 -9.24 -11.41
CA ALA A 104 -33.64 -10.15 -10.31
C ALA A 104 -33.07 -11.56 -10.52
N LEU A 105 -32.28 -12.03 -9.56
CA LEU A 105 -31.75 -13.40 -9.47
C LEU A 105 -32.63 -14.23 -8.51
N SER A 106 -33.04 -15.42 -8.92
CA SER A 106 -33.76 -16.35 -8.03
C SER A 106 -32.80 -16.95 -7.00
N LEU A 107 -33.19 -16.96 -5.72
CA LEU A 107 -32.45 -17.62 -4.66
C LEU A 107 -33.05 -19.02 -4.42
N PRO A 108 -32.22 -20.07 -4.22
CA PRO A 108 -32.73 -21.39 -3.89
C PRO A 108 -33.37 -21.38 -2.49
N LEU A 109 -34.60 -21.89 -2.39
CA LEU A 109 -35.27 -22.17 -1.12
C LEU A 109 -35.01 -23.64 -0.71
N PRO A 110 -35.00 -23.95 0.61
CA PRO A 110 -35.25 -25.31 1.08
C PRO A 110 -36.73 -25.69 0.85
N GLU A 111 -37.11 -26.89 1.27
CA GLU A 111 -38.48 -27.42 1.16
C GLU A 111 -39.57 -26.41 1.58
N THR A 112 -40.65 -26.34 0.80
CA THR A 112 -41.72 -25.33 0.86
C THR A 112 -42.42 -25.21 2.20
N ASP A 113 -42.42 -26.30 2.97
CA ASP A 113 -43.26 -26.50 4.15
C ASP A 113 -42.56 -26.04 5.44
N LYS A 114 -41.40 -25.38 5.31
CA LYS A 114 -40.59 -24.89 6.43
C LYS A 114 -40.96 -23.45 6.78
N THR A 115 -41.48 -23.27 8.00
CA THR A 115 -41.84 -21.97 8.60
C THR A 115 -40.64 -21.08 8.96
N SER A 116 -39.41 -21.60 8.92
CA SER A 116 -38.19 -20.77 9.02
C SER A 116 -37.03 -21.38 8.24
N ALA A 117 -36.19 -20.51 7.68
CA ALA A 117 -35.02 -20.89 6.89
C ALA A 117 -33.88 -19.86 7.01
N GLU A 118 -32.65 -20.31 6.81
CA GLU A 118 -31.52 -19.43 6.48
C GLU A 118 -31.09 -19.73 5.03
N LEU A 119 -31.10 -18.71 4.17
CA LEU A 119 -30.54 -18.82 2.82
C LEU A 119 -29.13 -18.23 2.81
N ALA A 120 -28.15 -19.02 2.39
CA ALA A 120 -26.79 -18.57 2.16
C ALA A 120 -26.44 -18.74 0.66
N HIS A 121 -26.25 -17.62 -0.04
CA HIS A 121 -25.84 -17.60 -1.45
C HIS A 121 -24.48 -16.91 -1.62
N LYS A 122 -23.62 -17.42 -2.50
CA LYS A 122 -22.40 -16.72 -2.90
C LYS A 122 -22.64 -16.06 -4.25
N TRP A 123 -23.08 -14.80 -4.23
CA TRP A 123 -23.39 -14.04 -5.42
C TRP A 123 -22.11 -13.77 -6.24
N LEU A 124 -22.11 -14.18 -7.50
CA LEU A 124 -21.01 -14.01 -8.45
C LEU A 124 -21.40 -12.96 -9.48
N LEU A 125 -21.21 -11.68 -9.16
CA LEU A 125 -21.90 -10.55 -9.81
C LEU A 125 -21.74 -10.51 -11.34
N ALA A 126 -20.54 -10.73 -11.85
CA ALA A 126 -20.29 -10.71 -13.29
C ALA A 126 -20.87 -11.93 -14.03
N GLN A 127 -21.13 -13.05 -13.33
CA GLN A 127 -21.48 -14.35 -13.91
C GLN A 127 -22.98 -14.66 -13.78
N GLU A 128 -23.56 -14.43 -12.60
CA GLU A 128 -24.98 -14.66 -12.33
C GLU A 128 -25.86 -13.45 -12.67
N SER A 129 -25.25 -12.28 -12.91
CA SER A 129 -25.99 -11.01 -12.97
C SER A 129 -25.47 -10.02 -14.01
N GLY A 130 -24.40 -10.34 -14.75
CA GLY A 130 -23.81 -9.48 -15.79
C GLY A 130 -23.18 -8.18 -15.28
N LEU A 131 -22.96 -8.05 -13.96
CA LEU A 131 -22.48 -6.82 -13.33
C LEU A 131 -20.94 -6.76 -13.25
N ASP A 132 -20.32 -5.87 -14.03
CA ASP A 132 -18.95 -5.34 -13.81
C ASP A 132 -19.00 -3.82 -13.56
N PRO A 133 -19.49 -3.35 -12.39
CA PRO A 133 -19.67 -1.93 -12.09
C PRO A 133 -18.31 -1.22 -12.02
N GLU A 134 -18.05 -0.10 -12.72
CA GLU A 134 -16.71 0.52 -12.77
C GLU A 134 -16.20 0.99 -11.37
N PRO A 135 -14.88 1.04 -11.12
CA PRO A 135 -14.34 1.46 -9.82
C PRO A 135 -14.74 2.91 -9.46
N GLY A 136 -15.62 3.03 -8.46
CA GLY A 136 -16.30 4.27 -8.06
C GLY A 136 -17.81 4.12 -7.97
N GLU A 137 -18.39 3.06 -8.56
CA GLU A 137 -19.82 2.77 -8.55
C GLU A 137 -20.26 2.00 -7.29
N ASP A 138 -21.51 2.25 -6.86
CA ASP A 138 -22.22 1.47 -5.85
C ASP A 138 -23.28 0.61 -6.57
N VAL A 139 -23.49 -0.64 -6.13
CA VAL A 139 -24.63 -1.51 -6.51
C VAL A 139 -25.61 -1.53 -5.35
N LEU A 140 -26.90 -1.29 -5.62
CA LEU A 140 -27.98 -1.39 -4.63
C LEU A 140 -28.70 -2.72 -4.82
N TYR A 141 -29.00 -3.41 -3.71
CA TYR A 141 -29.67 -4.70 -3.76
C TYR A 141 -30.56 -4.96 -2.54
N TYR A 142 -31.60 -5.78 -2.72
CA TYR A 142 -32.49 -6.23 -1.65
C TYR A 142 -33.03 -7.62 -1.96
N VAL A 143 -33.41 -8.39 -0.93
CA VAL A 143 -34.09 -9.68 -1.11
C VAL A 143 -35.59 -9.47 -0.88
N LYS A 144 -36.40 -10.07 -1.74
CA LYS A 144 -37.86 -10.16 -1.62
C LYS A 144 -38.28 -11.63 -1.55
N VAL A 145 -39.20 -11.95 -0.65
CA VAL A 145 -39.70 -13.31 -0.41
C VAL A 145 -41.22 -13.30 -0.44
N TRP A 146 -41.78 -14.42 -0.89
CA TRP A 146 -43.22 -14.69 -0.99
C TRP A 146 -43.57 -15.93 -0.17
N ASP A 147 -44.70 -15.85 0.54
CA ASP A 147 -45.35 -16.99 1.20
C ASP A 147 -45.94 -17.98 0.17
N ASN A 148 -46.66 -18.99 0.65
CA ASN A 148 -47.33 -20.00 -0.16
C ASN A 148 -48.87 -19.83 -0.25
N ASP A 149 -49.43 -18.65 0.04
CA ASP A 149 -50.87 -18.39 -0.04
C ASP A 149 -51.38 -18.55 -1.48
N SER A 150 -52.10 -19.65 -1.70
CA SER A 150 -52.75 -20.02 -2.97
C SER A 150 -54.26 -19.72 -2.98
N VAL A 151 -54.79 -19.15 -1.89
CA VAL A 151 -56.23 -18.87 -1.68
C VAL A 151 -56.55 -17.40 -1.93
N ASN A 152 -55.73 -16.49 -1.43
CA ASN A 152 -55.84 -15.04 -1.70
C ASN A 152 -54.77 -14.55 -2.70
N GLY A 153 -53.73 -15.36 -2.92
CA GLY A 153 -52.56 -15.04 -3.76
C GLY A 153 -51.38 -14.56 -2.89
N PRO A 154 -50.14 -14.94 -3.24
CA PRO A 154 -49.05 -14.91 -2.29
C PRO A 154 -48.63 -13.48 -1.94
N LYS A 155 -48.57 -13.17 -0.65
CA LYS A 155 -48.10 -11.88 -0.15
C LYS A 155 -46.57 -11.87 -0.22
N SER A 156 -45.96 -10.73 0.12
CA SER A 156 -44.52 -10.60 0.01
C SER A 156 -43.94 -9.49 0.86
N SER A 157 -42.74 -9.73 1.36
CA SER A 157 -41.94 -8.76 2.11
C SER A 157 -40.56 -8.60 1.50
N ARG A 158 -39.93 -7.44 1.70
CA ARG A 158 -38.57 -7.15 1.28
C ARG A 158 -37.69 -6.68 2.43
N THR A 159 -36.42 -7.03 2.37
CA THR A 159 -35.37 -6.48 3.23
C THR A 159 -35.18 -4.97 3.02
N SER A 160 -34.54 -4.31 3.97
CA SER A 160 -33.87 -3.02 3.70
C SER A 160 -32.84 -3.14 2.57
N THR A 161 -32.80 -2.14 1.68
CA THR A 161 -31.84 -2.07 0.58
C THR A 161 -30.41 -1.94 1.10
N GLN A 162 -29.56 -2.89 0.75
CA GLN A 162 -28.12 -2.88 1.03
C GLN A 162 -27.36 -2.23 -0.13
N ARG A 163 -26.07 -1.95 0.12
CA ARG A 163 -25.18 -1.27 -0.83
C ARG A 163 -23.84 -1.99 -0.92
N LEU A 164 -23.39 -2.23 -2.14
CA LEU A 164 -22.14 -2.90 -2.44
C LEU A 164 -21.26 -1.98 -3.30
N ARG A 165 -20.24 -1.40 -2.70
CA ARG A 165 -19.37 -0.38 -3.32
C ARG A 165 -18.19 -1.04 -4.01
N ARG A 166 -17.83 -0.67 -5.25
CA ARG A 166 -16.50 -0.98 -5.80
C ARG A 166 -15.59 0.25 -5.59
N PRO A 167 -14.83 0.36 -4.49
CA PRO A 167 -14.14 1.61 -4.16
C PRO A 167 -13.07 1.94 -5.21
N SER A 168 -13.16 3.14 -5.79
CA SER A 168 -12.12 3.69 -6.67
C SER A 168 -10.80 3.88 -5.92
N ARG A 169 -9.67 3.86 -6.65
CA ARG A 169 -8.34 4.01 -6.03
C ARG A 169 -8.16 5.36 -5.32
N SER A 170 -8.82 6.42 -5.80
CA SER A 170 -8.93 7.70 -5.09
C SER A 170 -9.69 7.58 -3.74
N GLN A 171 -10.83 6.89 -3.69
CA GLN A 171 -11.54 6.62 -2.43
C GLN A 171 -10.71 5.74 -1.47
N GLN A 172 -9.97 4.76 -1.99
CA GLN A 172 -9.05 3.94 -1.20
C GLN A 172 -7.93 4.78 -0.55
N TYR A 173 -7.51 5.89 -1.18
CA TYR A 173 -6.62 6.87 -0.55
C TYR A 173 -7.36 7.80 0.44
N ASP A 174 -8.60 8.22 0.19
CA ASP A 174 -9.41 9.00 1.15
C ASP A 174 -9.61 8.22 2.48
N ASP A 175 -9.92 6.92 2.43
CA ASP A 175 -10.10 6.08 3.63
C ASP A 175 -8.78 5.64 4.31
N LEU A 176 -7.68 5.67 3.56
CA LEU A 176 -6.34 5.59 4.13
C LEU A 176 -6.00 6.88 4.89
N ASP A 177 -6.26 8.06 4.31
CA ASP A 177 -5.99 9.36 4.91
C ASP A 177 -6.80 9.57 6.21
N ARG A 178 -8.09 9.23 6.21
CA ARG A 178 -8.91 9.19 7.45
C ARG A 178 -8.27 8.34 8.56
N THR A 179 -7.66 7.22 8.18
CA THR A 179 -6.99 6.32 9.13
C THR A 179 -5.63 6.87 9.59
N GLN A 180 -4.89 7.57 8.72
CA GLN A 180 -3.68 8.33 9.08
C GLN A 180 -3.99 9.50 10.01
N GLN A 181 -5.06 10.27 9.75
CA GLN A 181 -5.50 11.37 10.60
C GLN A 181 -5.80 10.88 12.02
N LYS A 182 -6.51 9.76 12.15
CA LYS A 182 -6.76 9.11 13.45
C LYS A 182 -5.46 8.69 14.14
N ALA A 183 -4.52 8.06 13.43
CA ALA A 183 -3.22 7.69 14.01
C ALA A 183 -2.43 8.93 14.48
N GLY A 184 -2.50 10.04 13.74
CA GLY A 184 -1.87 11.32 14.11
C GLY A 184 -2.48 11.97 15.36
N SER A 185 -3.80 12.00 15.49
CA SER A 185 -4.45 12.54 16.69
C SER A 185 -4.17 11.68 17.93
N GLN A 186 -4.19 10.35 17.78
CA GLN A 186 -3.81 9.41 18.85
C GLN A 186 -2.35 9.59 19.29
N LEU A 187 -1.42 9.89 18.38
CA LEU A 187 -0.03 10.19 18.71
C LEU A 187 0.17 11.52 19.45
N ASN A 188 -0.59 12.56 19.09
CA ASN A 188 -0.56 13.83 19.82
C ASN A 188 -1.14 13.67 21.25
N GLU A 189 -2.27 12.98 21.39
CA GLU A 189 -2.86 12.62 22.69
C GLU A 189 -1.89 11.80 23.56
N LEU A 190 -1.18 10.84 22.95
CA LEU A 190 -0.12 10.06 23.62
C LEU A 190 1.05 10.93 24.10
N ARG A 191 1.51 11.88 23.28
CA ARG A 191 2.58 12.81 23.64
C ARG A 191 2.19 13.68 24.82
N GLU A 192 1.01 14.28 24.78
CA GLU A 192 0.49 15.14 25.86
C GLU A 192 0.30 14.37 27.18
N ARG A 193 -0.21 13.13 27.13
CA ARG A 193 -0.28 12.25 28.30
C ARG A 193 1.10 11.88 28.83
N SER A 194 2.06 11.58 27.96
CA SER A 194 3.44 11.27 28.32
C SER A 194 4.14 12.46 29.00
N ASP A 195 3.99 13.68 28.46
CA ASP A 195 4.51 14.90 29.09
C ASP A 195 3.86 15.16 30.46
N SER A 196 2.58 14.82 30.64
CA SER A 196 1.89 14.92 31.94
C SER A 196 2.40 13.90 32.97
N VAL A 197 2.68 12.65 32.55
CA VAL A 197 3.34 11.63 33.39
C VAL A 197 4.72 12.12 33.82
N ARG A 198 5.53 12.64 32.88
CA ARG A 198 6.85 13.21 33.14
C ARG A 198 6.81 14.37 34.13
N GLN A 199 5.84 15.28 33.99
CA GLN A 199 5.69 16.43 34.90
C GLN A 199 5.39 15.99 36.34
N GLN A 200 4.42 15.09 36.54
CA GLN A 200 4.11 14.58 37.89
C GLN A 200 5.26 13.75 38.47
N PHE A 201 5.95 12.95 37.65
CA PHE A 201 7.12 12.20 38.12
C PHE A 201 8.26 13.11 38.58
N ARG A 202 8.48 14.26 37.92
CA ARG A 202 9.45 15.28 38.37
C ARG A 202 9.04 15.92 39.69
N GLN A 203 7.75 16.22 39.88
CA GLN A 203 7.22 16.75 41.16
C GLN A 203 7.47 15.76 42.30
N LEU A 204 7.01 14.51 42.16
CA LEU A 204 7.26 13.43 43.11
C LEU A 204 8.75 13.24 43.43
N ARG A 205 9.63 13.32 42.42
CA ARG A 205 11.09 13.25 42.60
C ARG A 205 11.65 14.39 43.43
N ASP A 206 11.22 15.61 43.17
CA ASP A 206 11.78 16.79 43.80
C ASP A 206 11.18 17.01 45.21
N GLU A 207 10.00 16.44 45.48
CA GLU A 207 9.41 16.29 46.82
C GLU A 207 10.11 15.19 47.64
N LEU A 208 10.21 13.94 47.14
CA LEU A 208 10.96 12.85 47.80
C LEU A 208 12.43 13.19 48.07
N ARG A 209 13.04 14.07 47.25
CA ARG A 209 14.40 14.57 47.46
C ARG A 209 14.50 15.60 48.60
N ARG A 210 13.40 16.29 48.92
CA ARG A 210 13.31 17.24 50.05
C ARG A 210 12.96 16.52 51.35
N THR A 211 11.89 15.73 51.36
CA THR A 211 11.41 15.00 52.55
C THR A 211 12.37 13.88 52.95
N ARG A 212 12.91 13.16 51.95
CA ARG A 212 13.65 11.88 52.08
C ARG A 212 12.80 10.69 52.53
N GLU A 213 11.53 10.92 52.83
CA GLU A 213 10.57 9.93 53.29
C GLU A 213 9.35 9.92 52.36
N ALA A 214 8.65 8.77 52.31
CA ALA A 214 7.56 8.52 51.38
C ALA A 214 6.24 8.28 52.12
N ASP A 215 5.57 9.39 52.47
CA ASP A 215 4.33 9.40 53.22
C ASP A 215 3.13 9.00 52.35
N TRP A 216 1.94 9.07 52.93
CA TRP A 216 0.69 8.76 52.23
C TRP A 216 0.47 9.63 50.97
N GLN A 217 0.96 10.88 50.96
CA GLN A 217 0.83 11.81 49.86
C GLN A 217 1.67 11.38 48.63
N GLU A 218 2.93 11.03 48.81
CA GLU A 218 3.83 10.59 47.74
C GLU A 218 3.37 9.24 47.16
N ARG A 219 2.81 8.37 48.01
CA ARG A 219 2.17 7.11 47.59
C ARG A 219 0.92 7.37 46.74
N GLN A 220 0.09 8.35 47.11
CA GLN A 220 -1.04 8.85 46.32
C GLN A 220 -0.58 9.39 44.95
N GLN A 221 0.50 10.18 44.91
CA GLN A 221 1.07 10.69 43.66
C GLN A 221 1.57 9.56 42.74
N LEU A 222 2.23 8.53 43.29
CA LEU A 222 2.66 7.37 42.48
C LEU A 222 1.47 6.60 41.90
N ASP A 223 0.38 6.41 42.66
CA ASP A 223 -0.84 5.78 42.14
C ASP A 223 -1.47 6.61 41.00
N GLN A 224 -1.49 7.95 41.10
CA GLN A 224 -1.89 8.81 39.98
C GLN A 224 -0.98 8.65 38.75
N ILE A 225 0.34 8.56 38.95
CA ILE A 225 1.32 8.33 37.88
C ILE A 225 1.09 6.97 37.22
N ARG A 226 0.86 5.89 38.00
CA ARG A 226 0.54 4.54 37.47
C ARG A 226 -0.79 4.53 36.71
N LYS A 227 -1.82 5.23 37.21
CA LYS A 227 -3.12 5.39 36.51
C LYS A 227 -2.96 6.13 35.17
N LYS A 228 -2.15 7.19 35.12
CA LYS A 228 -1.82 7.88 33.86
C LYS A 228 -0.97 7.03 32.92
N GLN A 229 0.00 6.26 33.43
CA GLN A 229 0.78 5.32 32.62
C GLN A 229 -0.15 4.31 31.95
N LYS A 230 -1.09 3.70 32.68
CA LYS A 230 -2.08 2.77 32.09
C LYS A 230 -2.97 3.41 31.03
N ALA A 231 -3.30 4.71 31.17
CA ALA A 231 -4.00 5.47 30.15
C ALA A 231 -3.11 5.87 28.93
N VAL A 232 -1.79 5.85 29.07
CA VAL A 232 -0.81 5.94 27.98
C VAL A 232 -0.70 4.59 27.27
N ASP A 233 -0.56 3.50 28.02
CA ASP A 233 -0.43 2.12 27.49
C ASP A 233 -1.65 1.73 26.63
N GLN A 234 -2.86 2.01 27.13
CA GLN A 234 -4.10 1.85 26.36
C GLN A 234 -4.17 2.72 25.09
N GLY A 235 -3.43 3.83 25.05
CA GLY A 235 -3.29 4.66 23.86
C GLY A 235 -2.35 4.01 22.83
N VAL A 236 -1.27 3.39 23.29
CA VAL A 236 -0.30 2.67 22.42
C VAL A 236 -0.98 1.50 21.73
N GLU A 237 -1.80 0.69 22.43
CA GLU A 237 -2.52 -0.41 21.76
C GLU A 237 -3.53 0.13 20.74
N LYS A 238 -4.32 1.16 21.07
CA LYS A 238 -5.27 1.80 20.12
C LYS A 238 -4.57 2.44 18.91
N LEU A 239 -3.33 2.88 19.06
CA LEU A 239 -2.48 3.32 17.95
C LEU A 239 -1.98 2.10 17.13
N SER A 240 -1.51 1.05 17.81
CA SER A 240 -1.07 -0.21 17.20
C SER A 240 -2.17 -0.84 16.35
N GLU A 241 -3.40 -0.94 16.85
CA GLU A 241 -4.59 -1.34 16.08
C GLU A 241 -4.81 -0.48 14.82
N THR A 242 -4.72 0.84 14.97
CA THR A 242 -4.99 1.80 13.88
C THR A 242 -3.88 1.72 12.82
N VAL A 243 -2.63 1.50 13.22
CA VAL A 243 -1.49 1.26 12.32
C VAL A 243 -1.56 -0.13 11.67
N ARG A 244 -1.98 -1.17 12.41
CA ARG A 244 -2.28 -2.51 11.87
C ARG A 244 -3.42 -2.46 10.82
N LYS A 245 -4.48 -1.65 11.06
CA LYS A 245 -5.54 -1.38 10.06
C LYS A 245 -4.99 -0.68 8.82
N MET A 246 -4.23 0.40 9.01
CA MET A 246 -3.60 1.17 7.93
C MET A 246 -2.67 0.31 7.07
N ASN A 247 -1.95 -0.65 7.66
CA ASN A 247 -1.14 -1.63 6.92
C ASN A 247 -1.99 -2.54 6.02
N ARG A 248 -3.09 -3.08 6.56
CA ARG A 248 -4.01 -3.95 5.81
C ARG A 248 -4.58 -3.21 4.59
N GLN A 249 -5.08 -1.99 4.78
CA GLN A 249 -5.55 -1.13 3.69
C GLN A 249 -4.46 -0.87 2.63
N MET A 250 -3.23 -0.55 3.06
CA MET A 250 -2.09 -0.33 2.16
C MET A 250 -1.73 -1.56 1.32
N GLN A 251 -1.76 -2.76 1.92
CA GLN A 251 -1.38 -4.02 1.28
C GLN A 251 -2.49 -4.53 0.35
N GLN A 252 -3.72 -4.65 0.84
CA GLN A 252 -4.87 -5.17 0.08
C GLN A 252 -5.10 -4.36 -1.20
N ASN A 253 -5.06 -3.02 -1.09
CA ASN A 253 -5.33 -2.12 -2.20
C ASN A 253 -4.07 -1.75 -3.02
N SER A 254 -2.89 -2.31 -2.67
CA SER A 254 -1.60 -2.02 -3.31
C SER A 254 -1.33 -0.51 -3.49
N LEU A 255 -1.60 0.26 -2.43
CA LEU A 255 -1.56 1.73 -2.44
C LEU A 255 -0.16 2.32 -2.31
N SER A 256 0.87 1.48 -2.15
CA SER A 256 2.24 1.94 -1.90
C SER A 256 3.35 1.02 -2.45
N SER A 257 4.34 1.63 -3.10
CA SER A 257 5.59 1.85 -2.38
C SER A 257 6.29 0.62 -1.75
N PRO A 258 7.07 -0.23 -2.46
CA PRO A 258 7.87 -1.27 -1.80
C PRO A 258 8.84 -0.73 -0.72
N GLU A 259 9.33 0.50 -0.88
CA GLU A 259 10.10 1.20 0.17
C GLU A 259 9.20 1.71 1.30
N THR A 260 8.03 2.26 0.94
CA THR A 260 7.00 2.73 1.88
C THR A 260 6.53 1.59 2.79
N ARG A 261 6.38 0.36 2.26
CA ARG A 261 6.07 -0.85 3.03
C ARG A 261 7.17 -1.24 4.02
N LYS A 262 8.46 -1.10 3.65
CA LYS A 262 9.58 -1.30 4.59
C LYS A 262 9.57 -0.28 5.72
N LYS A 263 9.35 1.00 5.41
CA LYS A 263 9.11 2.05 6.42
C LYS A 263 7.89 1.79 7.28
N PHE A 264 6.87 1.12 6.75
CA PHE A 264 5.68 0.76 7.51
C PHE A 264 5.96 -0.35 8.53
N GLN A 265 6.67 -1.41 8.13
CA GLN A 265 7.15 -2.45 9.05
C GLN A 265 8.06 -1.87 10.13
N GLU A 266 8.85 -0.86 9.77
CA GLU A 266 9.71 -0.09 10.69
C GLU A 266 8.88 0.76 11.67
N LEU A 267 7.79 1.41 11.23
CA LEU A 267 6.85 2.11 12.11
C LEU A 267 6.16 1.15 13.09
N GLN A 268 5.63 0.01 12.61
CA GLN A 268 5.03 -1.03 13.46
C GLN A 268 6.02 -1.50 14.53
N ARG A 269 7.23 -1.84 14.12
CA ARG A 269 8.29 -2.27 15.03
C ARG A 269 8.64 -1.22 16.08
N VAL A 270 8.62 0.08 15.75
CA VAL A 270 8.86 1.12 16.78
C VAL A 270 7.72 1.17 17.77
N ILE A 271 6.46 1.07 17.33
CA ILE A 271 5.30 1.03 18.24
C ILE A 271 5.35 -0.19 19.16
N GLU A 272 5.68 -1.36 18.64
CA GLU A 272 5.86 -2.60 19.42
C GLU A 272 7.10 -2.50 20.35
N GLU A 273 8.19 -1.84 19.93
CA GLU A 273 9.32 -1.49 20.81
C GLU A 273 8.93 -0.46 21.90
N THR A 274 7.81 0.26 21.77
CA THR A 274 7.34 1.31 22.70
C THR A 274 6.47 0.76 23.85
N GLU A 275 6.14 -0.54 23.83
CA GLU A 275 5.32 -1.18 24.88
C GLU A 275 6.02 -1.16 26.26
N SER A 276 5.31 -0.67 27.28
CA SER A 276 5.87 -0.03 28.48
C SER A 276 6.29 -0.98 29.62
N SER A 277 6.45 -2.28 29.36
CA SER A 277 6.60 -3.29 30.43
C SER A 277 7.82 -3.11 31.35
N GLU A 278 8.85 -2.35 30.94
CA GLU A 278 9.97 -1.96 31.81
C GLU A 278 9.65 -0.72 32.68
N MET A 279 8.77 0.16 32.21
CA MET A 279 8.30 1.33 32.97
C MET A 279 7.40 0.91 34.13
N GLU A 280 6.45 -0.02 33.91
CA GLU A 280 5.61 -0.54 35.00
C GLU A 280 6.47 -1.23 36.08
N LYS A 281 7.41 -2.12 35.69
CA LYS A 281 8.39 -2.73 36.62
C LYS A 281 9.21 -1.71 37.41
N ALA A 282 9.55 -0.56 36.81
CA ALA A 282 10.31 0.49 37.48
C ALA A 282 9.45 1.29 38.47
N LEU A 283 8.18 1.53 38.15
CA LEU A 283 7.19 2.13 39.06
C LEU A 283 6.86 1.18 40.23
N ASP A 284 6.79 -0.13 40.00
CA ASP A 284 6.57 -1.14 41.05
C ASP A 284 7.79 -1.24 42.00
N GLN A 285 9.01 -1.22 41.45
CA GLN A 285 10.25 -1.15 42.24
C GLN A 285 10.39 0.16 43.03
N LEU A 286 9.72 1.23 42.59
CA LEU A 286 9.62 2.48 43.34
C LEU A 286 8.56 2.39 44.44
N GLU A 287 7.38 1.83 44.15
CA GLU A 287 6.32 1.59 45.15
C GLU A 287 6.86 0.77 46.34
N GLU A 288 7.58 -0.32 46.04
CA GLU A 288 8.16 -1.19 47.07
C GLU A 288 9.28 -0.51 47.85
N ALA A 289 10.09 0.33 47.20
CA ALA A 289 11.10 1.13 47.89
C ALA A 289 10.48 2.20 48.82
N MET A 290 9.33 2.77 48.43
CA MET A 290 8.55 3.70 49.27
C MET A 290 7.86 3.01 50.44
N LYS A 291 7.30 1.80 50.25
CA LYS A 291 6.76 0.99 51.35
C LYS A 291 7.81 0.68 52.41
N GLN A 292 9.03 0.35 51.98
CA GLN A 292 10.17 0.02 52.83
C GLN A 292 10.94 1.26 53.35
N ASN A 293 10.45 2.49 53.07
CA ASN A 293 11.09 3.79 53.33
C ASN A 293 12.62 3.83 53.03
N ASN A 294 13.06 3.11 51.98
CA ASN A 294 14.48 2.86 51.75
C ASN A 294 15.07 3.87 50.77
N LEU A 295 15.61 4.98 51.30
CA LEU A 295 16.13 6.10 50.50
C LEU A 295 17.10 5.70 49.37
N ARG A 296 17.98 4.71 49.59
CA ARG A 296 18.91 4.22 48.54
C ARG A 296 18.16 3.47 47.43
N ARG A 297 17.21 2.59 47.78
CA ARG A 297 16.35 1.91 46.79
C ARG A 297 15.44 2.90 46.06
N MET A 298 14.88 3.88 46.76
CA MET A 298 14.07 4.96 46.16
C MET A 298 14.89 5.71 45.11
N GLN A 299 16.08 6.23 45.47
CA GLN A 299 16.95 6.93 44.52
C GLN A 299 17.33 6.08 43.28
N GLN A 300 17.58 4.78 43.46
CA GLN A 300 17.86 3.86 42.35
C GLN A 300 16.63 3.63 41.46
N SER A 301 15.45 3.37 42.05
CA SER A 301 14.21 3.17 41.29
C SER A 301 13.78 4.44 40.57
N MET A 302 13.88 5.61 41.21
CA MET A 302 13.63 6.91 40.58
C MET A 302 14.53 7.15 39.37
N LYS A 303 15.80 6.76 39.43
CA LYS A 303 16.70 6.83 38.27
C LYS A 303 16.25 5.92 37.13
N LYS A 304 15.84 4.67 37.40
CA LYS A 304 15.29 3.76 36.38
C LYS A 304 14.02 4.31 35.72
N VAL A 305 13.09 4.84 36.52
CA VAL A 305 11.85 5.45 36.01
C VAL A 305 12.18 6.66 35.12
N GLN A 306 13.17 7.49 35.48
CA GLN A 306 13.63 8.59 34.63
C GLN A 306 14.28 8.10 33.32
N GLU A 307 15.15 7.07 33.38
CA GLU A 307 15.80 6.50 32.17
C GLU A 307 14.76 5.86 31.22
N ASN A 308 13.75 5.18 31.77
CA ASN A 308 12.65 4.59 31.00
C ASN A 308 11.71 5.66 30.41
N GLU A 309 11.37 6.70 31.17
CA GLU A 309 10.57 7.85 30.72
C GLU A 309 11.23 8.54 29.52
N GLN A 310 12.52 8.84 29.61
CA GLN A 310 13.29 9.42 28.50
C GLN A 310 13.30 8.53 27.26
N SER A 311 13.53 7.21 27.41
CA SER A 311 13.47 6.28 26.28
C SER A 311 12.08 6.27 25.64
N TYR A 312 11.02 6.26 26.44
CA TYR A 312 9.64 6.24 25.97
C TYR A 312 9.28 7.51 25.18
N GLN A 313 9.68 8.70 25.66
CA GLN A 313 9.48 9.94 24.91
C GLN A 313 10.22 9.93 23.56
N GLU A 314 11.48 9.49 23.53
CA GLU A 314 12.23 9.37 22.29
C GLU A 314 11.57 8.41 21.28
N GLN A 315 10.92 7.35 21.76
CA GLN A 315 10.21 6.38 20.93
C GLN A 315 8.91 6.96 20.37
N LEU A 316 8.15 7.74 21.15
CA LEU A 316 6.99 8.49 20.64
C LEU A 316 7.40 9.54 19.59
N GLU A 317 8.43 10.35 19.86
CA GLU A 317 8.93 11.36 18.91
C GLU A 317 9.43 10.73 17.59
N ARG A 318 10.10 9.57 17.68
CA ARG A 318 10.53 8.79 16.52
C ARG A 318 9.34 8.19 15.76
N THR A 319 8.31 7.71 16.46
CA THR A 319 7.07 7.20 15.85
C THR A 319 6.33 8.31 15.09
N LEU A 320 6.20 9.49 15.71
CA LEU A 320 5.59 10.67 15.10
C LEU A 320 6.37 11.09 13.83
N SER A 321 7.69 11.25 13.91
CA SER A 321 8.49 11.67 12.75
C SER A 321 8.55 10.62 11.62
N LEU A 322 8.43 9.32 11.94
CA LEU A 322 8.26 8.27 10.93
C LEU A 322 6.88 8.36 10.27
N LEU A 323 5.80 8.63 11.02
CA LEU A 323 4.46 8.82 10.48
C LEU A 323 4.35 10.08 9.60
N GLU A 324 4.91 11.21 10.02
CA GLU A 324 5.00 12.45 9.22
C GLU A 324 5.69 12.21 7.87
N GLN A 325 6.86 11.55 7.89
CA GLN A 325 7.59 11.21 6.67
C GLN A 325 6.83 10.22 5.78
N LEU A 326 6.13 9.24 6.37
CA LEU A 326 5.27 8.31 5.65
C LEU A 326 4.10 9.03 4.99
N LYS A 327 3.42 9.91 5.72
CA LYS A 327 2.30 10.73 5.22
C LYS A 327 2.74 11.62 4.06
N ALA A 328 3.85 12.35 4.20
CA ALA A 328 4.39 13.18 3.13
C ALA A 328 4.78 12.37 1.87
N GLN A 329 5.37 11.18 2.04
CA GLN A 329 5.74 10.31 0.93
C GLN A 329 4.53 9.66 0.25
N GLN A 330 3.50 9.30 1.01
CA GLN A 330 2.25 8.74 0.50
C GLN A 330 1.39 9.82 -0.18
N LYS A 331 1.33 11.06 0.33
CA LYS A 331 0.62 12.17 -0.34
C LYS A 331 1.19 12.49 -1.71
N LEU A 332 2.51 12.47 -1.88
CA LEU A 332 3.12 12.61 -3.22
C LEU A 332 2.76 11.43 -4.15
N GLU A 333 2.68 10.21 -3.63
CA GLU A 333 2.30 9.00 -4.40
C GLU A 333 0.82 9.04 -4.80
N GLU A 334 -0.06 9.46 -3.89
CA GLU A 334 -1.49 9.67 -4.09
C GLU A 334 -1.78 10.80 -5.09
N MET A 335 -1.15 11.97 -4.96
CA MET A 335 -1.36 13.07 -5.92
C MET A 335 -0.87 12.69 -7.33
N ALA A 336 0.25 11.97 -7.43
CA ALA A 336 0.75 11.45 -8.71
C ALA A 336 -0.24 10.45 -9.32
N GLN A 337 -0.90 9.63 -8.49
CA GLN A 337 -1.87 8.64 -8.94
C GLN A 337 -3.21 9.28 -9.32
N ARG A 338 -3.72 10.25 -8.55
CA ARG A 338 -4.92 11.04 -8.89
C ARG A 338 -4.72 11.82 -10.20
N ALA A 339 -3.53 12.36 -10.45
CA ALA A 339 -3.15 12.95 -11.73
C ALA A 339 -3.13 11.93 -12.87
N ASN A 340 -2.66 10.69 -12.61
CA ASN A 340 -2.70 9.60 -13.58
C ASN A 340 -4.14 9.15 -13.91
N GLU A 341 -5.00 9.02 -12.90
CA GLU A 341 -6.42 8.67 -13.03
C GLU A 341 -7.18 9.71 -13.86
N LEU A 342 -6.96 11.01 -13.59
CA LEU A 342 -7.46 12.10 -14.43
C LEU A 342 -6.90 12.03 -15.85
N SER A 343 -5.62 11.72 -16.05
CA SER A 343 -5.02 11.57 -17.38
C SER A 343 -5.65 10.40 -18.17
N GLU A 344 -5.94 9.29 -17.52
CA GLU A 344 -6.59 8.14 -18.19
C GLU A 344 -8.09 8.39 -18.40
N GLN A 345 -8.76 9.16 -17.54
CA GLN A 345 -10.13 9.65 -17.77
C GLN A 345 -10.19 10.59 -19.00
N GLU A 346 -9.30 11.58 -19.09
CA GLU A 346 -9.15 12.45 -20.27
C GLU A 346 -8.87 11.65 -21.55
N LYS A 347 -8.13 10.55 -21.45
CA LYS A 347 -7.83 9.63 -22.55
C LYS A 347 -9.03 8.73 -22.93
N LYS A 348 -9.88 8.32 -21.97
CA LYS A 348 -11.17 7.63 -22.20
C LYS A 348 -12.14 8.57 -22.92
N LEU A 349 -12.38 9.77 -22.35
CA LEU A 349 -13.14 10.85 -22.97
C LEU A 349 -12.69 11.19 -24.40
N ARG A 350 -11.38 11.28 -24.63
CA ARG A 350 -10.80 11.57 -25.95
C ARG A 350 -10.97 10.44 -26.97
N LYS A 351 -11.10 9.19 -26.52
CA LYS A 351 -11.48 8.06 -27.40
C LYS A 351 -12.97 8.16 -27.76
N GLU A 352 -13.83 8.31 -26.77
CA GLU A 352 -15.30 8.35 -26.94
C GLU A 352 -15.73 9.54 -27.82
N THR A 353 -15.17 10.73 -27.56
CA THR A 353 -15.29 11.92 -28.42
C THR A 353 -14.87 11.62 -29.86
N ARG A 354 -13.76 10.87 -30.07
CA ARG A 354 -13.30 10.48 -31.41
C ARG A 354 -14.23 9.46 -32.09
N SER A 355 -14.80 8.53 -31.33
CA SER A 355 -15.77 7.56 -31.86
C SER A 355 -17.03 8.29 -32.32
N ARG A 356 -17.58 9.21 -31.51
CA ARG A 356 -18.74 10.02 -31.94
C ARG A 356 -18.45 10.88 -33.16
N MET A 357 -17.26 11.45 -33.26
CA MET A 357 -16.82 12.15 -34.48
C MET A 357 -16.85 11.27 -35.74
N LYS A 358 -16.47 10.00 -35.65
CA LYS A 358 -16.56 9.05 -36.77
C LYS A 358 -18.01 8.72 -37.12
N ASN A 359 -18.79 8.28 -36.13
CA ASN A 359 -20.19 7.94 -36.35
C ASN A 359 -20.99 9.14 -36.91
N SER A 360 -20.60 10.38 -36.58
CA SER A 360 -21.22 11.59 -37.15
C SER A 360 -20.78 11.91 -38.59
N SER A 361 -19.62 11.45 -39.05
CA SER A 361 -19.20 11.63 -40.45
C SER A 361 -19.79 10.58 -41.40
N ASP A 362 -20.05 9.37 -40.90
CA ASP A 362 -20.67 8.30 -41.70
C ASP A 362 -22.16 8.59 -41.98
N THR A 363 -22.81 9.48 -41.21
CA THR A 363 -24.19 9.95 -41.39
C THR A 363 -24.32 11.21 -42.27
N GLN A 364 -23.36 11.50 -43.15
CA GLN A 364 -23.41 12.67 -44.05
C GLN A 364 -23.17 12.38 -45.54
N THR A 365 -23.15 11.11 -45.96
CA THR A 365 -22.83 10.72 -47.35
C THR A 365 -24.03 10.46 -48.28
N ASP A 366 -25.26 10.33 -47.78
CA ASP A 366 -26.41 9.84 -48.57
C ASP A 366 -27.44 10.92 -49.02
N GLU A 367 -27.23 12.22 -48.73
CA GLU A 367 -28.21 13.30 -49.06
C GLU A 367 -27.67 14.42 -49.98
N SER A 368 -26.65 14.15 -50.83
CA SER A 368 -26.16 15.17 -51.78
C SER A 368 -25.62 14.67 -53.12
N GLU A 369 -26.34 13.78 -53.81
CA GLU A 369 -26.17 13.54 -55.26
C GLU A 369 -27.32 14.16 -56.07
N LYS A 370 -27.16 15.40 -56.55
CA LYS A 370 -27.84 15.93 -57.76
C LYS A 370 -27.33 17.30 -58.24
N ASN A 371 -26.16 17.32 -58.87
CA ASN A 371 -25.93 17.79 -60.25
C ASN A 371 -24.43 18.01 -60.50
N PRO A 372 -23.91 17.62 -61.68
CA PRO A 372 -22.53 17.88 -62.07
C PRO A 372 -22.40 19.14 -62.93
N GLU A 373 -21.37 19.96 -62.71
CA GLU A 373 -20.69 20.67 -63.80
C GLU A 373 -19.26 21.10 -63.43
N LEU A 374 -18.49 21.34 -64.50
CA LEU A 374 -17.06 21.62 -64.66
C LEU A 374 -16.51 22.74 -63.72
N ASP A 375 -15.21 22.84 -63.40
CA ASP A 375 -14.02 22.56 -64.22
C ASP A 375 -12.78 22.12 -63.38
N SER A 376 -11.76 21.68 -64.10
CA SER A 376 -10.37 21.38 -63.72
C SER A 376 -9.61 22.62 -63.16
N SER A 377 -8.41 22.52 -62.55
CA SER A 377 -7.32 21.58 -62.83
C SER A 377 -6.26 21.49 -61.72
N ARG A 378 -5.48 20.39 -61.74
CA ARG A 378 -4.04 20.19 -61.40
C ARG A 378 -3.42 20.93 -60.19
N ALA A 379 -2.58 20.32 -59.34
CA ALA A 379 -1.86 19.04 -59.46
C ALA A 379 -1.67 18.34 -58.10
N SER A 380 -1.23 17.08 -58.13
CA SER A 380 -0.86 16.27 -56.96
C SER A 380 0.69 16.09 -56.90
N PRO A 381 1.28 15.14 -56.15
CA PRO A 381 2.14 15.48 -55.02
C PRO A 381 3.59 14.94 -55.16
N ASP A 382 4.44 15.11 -54.13
CA ASP A 382 5.28 13.98 -53.68
C ASP A 382 5.83 14.08 -52.23
N SER A 383 6.31 12.91 -51.79
CA SER A 383 7.21 12.51 -50.71
C SER A 383 7.99 13.59 -49.95
N ALA A 384 8.15 13.58 -48.61
CA ALA A 384 8.39 12.49 -47.65
C ALA A 384 9.86 12.01 -47.53
N SER A 385 10.61 12.58 -46.57
CA SER A 385 11.59 11.89 -45.68
C SER A 385 12.32 12.91 -44.79
N THR A 386 13.17 12.58 -43.81
CA THR A 386 13.16 11.61 -42.67
C THR A 386 14.52 11.79 -41.96
N GLN A 387 14.58 11.76 -40.60
CA GLN A 387 15.84 11.75 -39.80
C GLN A 387 16.74 13.01 -39.93
N ASN A 388 17.73 13.27 -39.06
CA ASN A 388 17.81 13.11 -37.61
C ASN A 388 18.86 14.10 -37.03
N GLU A 389 18.71 14.37 -35.73
CA GLU A 389 19.73 14.68 -34.71
C GLU A 389 21.21 14.32 -35.07
N THR A 390 22.24 15.05 -34.65
CA THR A 390 22.60 15.26 -33.22
C THR A 390 23.69 16.32 -33.01
N GLU A 391 23.70 16.97 -31.82
CA GLU A 391 24.91 17.52 -31.11
C GLU A 391 25.73 18.66 -31.77
N SER A 392 26.62 19.45 -31.14
CA SER A 392 27.06 19.74 -29.75
C SER A 392 27.94 21.04 -29.79
N SER A 393 28.23 21.85 -28.74
CA SER A 393 27.67 22.09 -27.39
C SER A 393 28.38 23.29 -26.70
N LYS A 394 27.76 23.91 -25.68
CA LYS A 394 28.31 24.88 -24.66
C LYS A 394 28.77 26.32 -25.02
N ASN A 395 28.19 27.25 -24.25
CA ASN A 395 28.71 28.50 -23.66
C ASN A 395 30.14 29.00 -23.96
N GLN A 396 30.23 30.33 -24.16
CA GLN A 396 31.00 31.18 -23.23
C GLN A 396 30.32 32.56 -23.04
N THR A 397 30.74 33.31 -22.02
CA THR A 397 30.12 34.58 -21.56
C THR A 397 31.07 35.76 -21.72
N GLY A 398 30.55 36.93 -22.12
CA GLY A 398 31.25 38.24 -22.14
C GLY A 398 30.23 39.38 -21.96
N THR A 399 30.69 40.56 -21.51
CA THR A 399 29.84 41.66 -20.99
C THR A 399 30.23 43.06 -21.49
N GLY A 400 29.27 43.99 -21.47
CA GLY A 400 29.32 45.39 -21.94
C GLY A 400 28.04 45.66 -22.77
N GLU A 401 27.13 46.59 -22.45
CA GLU A 401 27.23 48.07 -22.37
C GLU A 401 27.42 48.70 -23.78
N GLU A 402 26.70 49.75 -24.21
CA GLU A 402 25.92 50.76 -23.45
C GLU A 402 24.83 51.46 -24.34
N THR A 403 23.75 52.01 -23.74
CA THR A 403 22.74 52.97 -24.32
C THR A 403 21.94 52.55 -25.59
N SER A 404 20.80 53.14 -26.00
CA SER A 404 19.73 54.01 -25.45
C SER A 404 18.36 53.45 -25.97
N ASP A 405 17.12 53.90 -25.71
CA ASP A 405 16.57 55.25 -25.48
C ASP A 405 15.18 55.22 -24.77
N GLN A 406 14.57 56.37 -24.52
CA GLN A 406 13.33 56.60 -23.75
C GLN A 406 12.06 56.25 -24.55
N SER A 407 10.95 55.74 -24.00
CA SER A 407 10.07 56.29 -22.94
C SER A 407 8.93 55.26 -22.65
N SER A 408 7.81 55.46 -21.93
CA SER A 408 7.16 56.62 -21.27
C SER A 408 6.23 56.16 -20.11
N GLN A 409 5.34 57.03 -19.62
CA GLN A 409 4.38 56.82 -18.51
C GLN A 409 2.91 56.96 -19.02
N SER A 410 1.84 56.31 -18.49
CA SER A 410 1.32 56.13 -17.11
C SER A 410 0.79 57.43 -16.45
N PRO A 411 -0.15 57.42 -15.47
CA PRO A 411 -0.85 56.31 -14.76
C PRO A 411 -2.38 56.30 -15.09
N ARG A 412 -3.44 56.06 -14.28
CA ARG A 412 -3.71 55.77 -12.83
C ARG A 412 -5.10 55.05 -12.67
N ALA A 413 -5.68 55.00 -11.46
CA ALA A 413 -7.01 54.44 -11.11
C ALA A 413 -7.62 55.15 -9.85
N ASN A 414 -8.83 54.73 -9.41
CA ASN A 414 -9.62 55.15 -8.22
C ASN A 414 -10.35 56.54 -8.35
N ASP A 415 -11.48 56.85 -7.68
CA ASP A 415 -12.30 56.12 -6.67
C ASP A 415 -13.82 56.55 -6.62
N GLU A 416 -14.65 55.72 -5.95
CA GLU A 416 -15.93 55.94 -5.20
C GLU A 416 -17.18 56.80 -5.62
N GLU A 417 -18.30 56.48 -4.91
CA GLU A 417 -19.55 57.23 -4.60
C GLU A 417 -20.75 57.39 -5.59
N ARG A 418 -21.84 56.67 -5.24
CA ARG A 418 -23.26 57.09 -5.08
C ARG A 418 -24.23 57.49 -6.23
N ARG A 419 -25.38 56.79 -6.15
CA ARG A 419 -26.80 57.26 -6.25
C ARG A 419 -27.32 57.97 -7.52
N GLY A 420 -28.45 57.47 -8.03
CA GLY A 420 -29.63 58.33 -8.27
C GLY A 420 -30.41 58.17 -9.59
N SER A 421 -31.62 57.59 -9.49
CA SER A 421 -32.91 58.04 -10.08
C SER A 421 -33.06 58.47 -11.56
N SER A 422 -34.23 58.11 -12.12
CA SER A 422 -34.95 58.67 -13.30
C SER A 422 -34.25 58.60 -14.68
N ALA A 423 -34.79 58.07 -15.77
CA ALA A 423 -36.16 57.83 -16.31
C ALA A 423 -36.64 58.87 -17.34
N ALA A 424 -37.33 58.37 -18.38
CA ALA A 424 -37.98 59.10 -19.48
C ALA A 424 -37.00 59.82 -20.47
N ASP A 425 -37.35 60.16 -21.71
CA ASP A 425 -38.58 59.86 -22.48
C ASP A 425 -38.37 59.92 -24.02
N SER A 426 -39.46 59.71 -24.77
CA SER A 426 -39.73 60.04 -26.18
C SER A 426 -39.10 59.12 -27.25
N THR A 427 -39.77 58.49 -28.23
CA THR A 427 -41.15 58.45 -28.84
C THR A 427 -41.28 59.06 -30.25
N ALA A 428 -41.33 58.18 -31.25
CA ALA A 428 -42.08 58.29 -32.52
C ALA A 428 -42.25 56.84 -33.05
N ILE A 429 -43.41 56.23 -33.35
CA ILE A 429 -44.75 56.70 -33.81
C ILE A 429 -44.62 57.29 -35.23
N ASN A 430 -45.02 56.60 -36.31
CA ASN A 430 -46.41 56.19 -36.56
C ASN A 430 -46.63 54.98 -37.50
N HIS A 431 -47.88 54.48 -37.50
CA HIS A 431 -48.67 53.66 -38.46
C HIS A 431 -48.06 53.21 -39.83
N SER A 432 -48.45 52.07 -40.44
CA SER A 432 -49.50 51.05 -40.15
C SER A 432 -48.97 49.61 -40.51
N ASP A 433 -49.70 48.50 -40.75
CA ASP A 433 -51.14 48.20 -40.95
C ASP A 433 -51.51 46.73 -40.60
N ALA A 434 -52.76 46.31 -40.83
CA ALA A 434 -53.31 45.01 -40.39
C ALA A 434 -53.58 43.98 -41.51
N SER A 435 -53.07 42.74 -41.33
CA SER A 435 -53.78 41.45 -41.58
C SER A 435 -52.83 40.25 -41.39
N SER A 436 -53.31 39.16 -40.77
CA SER A 436 -52.53 37.91 -40.63
C SER A 436 -52.58 37.04 -41.89
N PRO A 437 -51.57 36.20 -42.11
CA PRO A 437 -51.75 34.78 -41.75
C PRO A 437 -50.77 34.30 -40.66
N ALA A 438 -51.05 33.12 -40.10
CA ALA A 438 -50.37 32.63 -38.91
C ALA A 438 -48.89 32.24 -39.16
N PRO A 439 -47.94 32.68 -38.30
CA PRO A 439 -46.58 32.16 -38.30
C PRO A 439 -46.54 30.77 -37.67
N SER A 440 -45.97 29.79 -38.38
CA SER A 440 -45.80 28.41 -37.89
C SER A 440 -45.03 28.36 -36.57
N GLN A 441 -45.43 27.46 -35.67
CA GLN A 441 -44.73 27.20 -34.41
C GLN A 441 -43.29 26.73 -34.68
N ARG A 442 -42.30 27.63 -34.58
CA ARG A 442 -40.90 27.25 -34.51
C ARG A 442 -40.60 26.66 -33.13
N ALA A 443 -40.54 25.33 -33.05
CA ALA A 443 -40.15 24.61 -31.85
C ALA A 443 -38.77 25.07 -31.32
N PRO A 444 -38.59 25.22 -29.99
CA PRO A 444 -37.36 25.74 -29.40
C PRO A 444 -36.21 24.72 -29.40
N SER A 445 -35.50 24.61 -30.52
CA SER A 445 -34.08 24.19 -30.57
C SER A 445 -33.71 22.84 -29.93
N GLU A 446 -34.26 21.72 -30.40
CA GLU A 446 -33.94 20.34 -29.95
C GLU A 446 -32.53 19.82 -30.33
N ARG A 447 -31.48 20.64 -30.25
CA ARG A 447 -30.09 20.27 -30.61
C ARG A 447 -29.10 20.18 -29.43
N SER A 448 -29.54 20.44 -28.20
CA SER A 448 -28.65 20.50 -27.01
C SER A 448 -28.21 19.15 -26.41
N GLY A 449 -28.88 18.03 -26.76
CA GLY A 449 -28.76 16.77 -26.00
C GLY A 449 -27.60 15.82 -26.36
N LYS A 450 -27.08 15.84 -27.59
CA LYS A 450 -26.36 14.68 -28.19
C LYS A 450 -25.03 14.27 -27.53
N ASN A 451 -24.45 15.08 -26.62
CA ASN A 451 -23.24 14.71 -25.86
C ASN A 451 -23.29 15.16 -24.38
N GLU A 452 -24.49 15.26 -23.80
CA GLU A 452 -24.67 15.68 -22.41
C GLU A 452 -23.94 14.75 -21.41
N ASP A 453 -23.86 13.45 -21.71
CA ASP A 453 -23.14 12.46 -20.92
C ASP A 453 -21.61 12.68 -20.91
N LEU A 454 -21.00 12.89 -22.09
CA LEU A 454 -19.57 13.25 -22.20
C LEU A 454 -19.29 14.59 -21.51
N ALA A 455 -20.22 15.55 -21.63
CA ALA A 455 -20.10 16.83 -20.94
C ALA A 455 -20.18 16.69 -19.42
N ARG A 456 -21.06 15.83 -18.89
CA ARG A 456 -21.15 15.50 -17.46
C ARG A 456 -19.88 14.83 -16.96
N GLN A 457 -19.36 13.82 -17.66
CA GLN A 457 -18.08 13.19 -17.33
C GLN A 457 -16.91 14.20 -17.33
N GLN A 458 -16.86 15.10 -18.31
CA GLN A 458 -15.86 16.17 -18.41
C GLN A 458 -15.99 17.20 -17.26
N GLU A 459 -17.21 17.47 -16.79
CA GLU A 459 -17.48 18.31 -15.62
C GLU A 459 -17.12 17.62 -14.29
N GLN A 460 -17.33 16.29 -14.18
CA GLN A 460 -16.85 15.48 -13.07
C GLN A 460 -15.31 15.47 -13.01
N ALA A 461 -14.63 15.35 -14.16
CA ALA A 461 -13.18 15.49 -14.23
C ALA A 461 -12.71 16.87 -13.72
N ALA A 462 -13.43 17.96 -14.04
CA ALA A 462 -13.15 19.29 -13.50
C ALA A 462 -13.30 19.36 -11.97
N LYS A 463 -14.33 18.72 -11.41
CA LYS A 463 -14.57 18.65 -9.95
C LYS A 463 -13.48 17.83 -9.24
N ARG A 464 -13.09 16.68 -9.81
CA ARG A 464 -11.97 15.83 -9.34
C ARG A 464 -10.62 16.58 -9.39
N MET A 465 -10.36 17.32 -10.48
CA MET A 465 -9.17 18.16 -10.62
C MET A 465 -9.12 19.32 -9.62
N GLN A 466 -10.27 19.92 -9.29
CA GLN A 466 -10.32 20.94 -8.25
C GLN A 466 -9.99 20.35 -6.86
N LYS A 467 -10.60 19.21 -6.49
CA LYS A 467 -10.27 18.50 -5.22
C LYS A 467 -8.77 18.19 -5.12
N LEU A 468 -8.15 17.75 -6.21
CA LEU A 468 -6.71 17.48 -6.27
C LEU A 468 -5.85 18.73 -6.01
N LEU A 469 -6.26 19.92 -6.49
CA LEU A 469 -5.54 21.17 -6.23
C LEU A 469 -5.69 21.64 -4.78
N GLU A 470 -6.89 21.49 -4.20
CA GLU A 470 -7.16 21.80 -2.79
C GLU A 470 -6.36 20.88 -1.86
N GLU A 471 -6.33 19.57 -2.15
CA GLU A 471 -5.49 18.59 -1.48
C GLU A 471 -3.99 18.89 -1.65
N MET A 472 -3.55 19.37 -2.81
CA MET A 472 -2.15 19.71 -3.06
C MET A 472 -1.70 20.92 -2.23
N ASP A 473 -2.56 21.91 -2.00
CA ASP A 473 -2.24 23.05 -1.12
C ASP A 473 -2.23 22.64 0.36
N GLN A 474 -3.20 21.84 0.80
CA GLN A 474 -3.19 21.25 2.15
C GLN A 474 -1.95 20.37 2.39
N ALA A 475 -1.60 19.52 1.42
CA ALA A 475 -0.41 18.69 1.47
C ALA A 475 0.87 19.52 1.41
N SER A 476 0.90 20.64 0.67
CA SER A 476 2.03 21.57 0.68
C SER A 476 2.27 22.14 2.08
N LYS A 477 1.22 22.62 2.76
CA LYS A 477 1.28 23.15 4.13
C LYS A 477 1.79 22.09 5.11
N GLN A 478 1.22 20.89 5.08
CA GLN A 478 1.66 19.76 5.94
C GLN A 478 3.09 19.27 5.60
N MET A 479 3.61 19.55 4.39
CA MET A 479 5.00 19.27 4.03
C MET A 479 5.97 20.39 4.41
N GLU A 480 5.53 21.54 4.92
CA GLU A 480 6.48 22.57 5.36
C GLU A 480 7.27 22.12 6.60
N GLU A 481 6.64 21.41 7.53
CA GLU A 481 7.27 20.86 8.73
C GLU A 481 8.34 19.78 8.39
N VAL A 482 8.20 19.10 7.24
CA VAL A 482 9.10 18.02 6.81
C VAL A 482 10.37 18.58 6.15
N GLN A 483 11.51 18.53 6.86
CA GLN A 483 12.80 19.08 6.40
C GLN A 483 13.29 18.57 5.02
N SER A 484 12.93 17.34 4.62
CA SER A 484 13.31 16.79 3.30
C SER A 484 12.40 17.24 2.15
N ALA A 485 11.33 17.99 2.41
CA ALA A 485 10.36 18.41 1.41
C ALA A 485 10.98 19.30 0.31
N PRO A 486 10.60 19.11 -0.96
CA PRO A 486 11.10 19.91 -2.07
C PRO A 486 10.33 21.25 -2.20
N ARG A 487 10.27 22.07 -1.14
CA ARG A 487 9.44 23.30 -1.04
C ARG A 487 9.52 24.19 -2.29
N GLN A 488 10.73 24.50 -2.77
CA GLN A 488 10.95 25.30 -3.99
C GLN A 488 10.33 24.72 -5.28
N ARG A 489 10.22 23.39 -5.40
CA ARG A 489 9.51 22.75 -6.54
C ARG A 489 8.00 22.72 -6.32
N MET A 490 7.53 22.49 -5.09
CA MET A 490 6.09 22.62 -4.76
C MET A 490 5.57 24.01 -5.12
N GLN A 491 6.29 25.07 -4.72
CA GLN A 491 5.92 26.45 -5.01
C GLN A 491 5.88 26.75 -6.51
N LYS A 492 6.90 26.35 -7.28
CA LYS A 492 6.91 26.52 -8.76
C LYS A 492 5.80 25.72 -9.44
N MET A 493 5.49 24.52 -8.96
CA MET A 493 4.39 23.69 -9.47
C MET A 493 3.03 24.32 -9.16
N ARG A 494 2.82 24.87 -7.95
CA ARG A 494 1.58 25.59 -7.60
C ARG A 494 1.39 26.82 -8.48
N GLN A 495 2.42 27.65 -8.66
CA GLN A 495 2.41 28.79 -9.57
C GLN A 495 2.12 28.40 -11.04
N GLN A 496 2.64 27.26 -11.51
CA GLN A 496 2.34 26.74 -12.84
C GLN A 496 0.85 26.35 -12.95
N LEU A 497 0.29 25.68 -11.94
CA LEU A 497 -1.08 25.19 -11.97
C LEU A 497 -2.14 26.28 -11.76
N GLU A 498 -1.83 27.29 -10.93
CA GLU A 498 -2.61 28.53 -10.80
C GLU A 498 -2.73 29.24 -12.17
N ARG A 499 -1.62 29.35 -12.91
CA ARG A 499 -1.59 29.93 -14.27
C ARG A 499 -2.28 29.06 -15.32
N GLU A 500 -2.12 27.74 -15.26
CA GLU A 500 -2.72 26.82 -16.24
C GLU A 500 -4.23 26.63 -16.04
N ASN A 501 -4.76 26.86 -14.83
CA ASN A 501 -6.18 26.82 -14.44
C ASN A 501 -6.98 25.67 -15.10
N LEU A 502 -6.49 24.45 -14.92
CA LEU A 502 -7.02 23.25 -15.57
C LEU A 502 -8.51 22.96 -15.28
N PRO A 503 -9.05 23.15 -14.04
CA PRO A 503 -10.48 22.96 -13.77
C PRO A 503 -11.38 23.86 -14.61
N ARG A 504 -10.95 25.10 -14.88
CA ARG A 504 -11.68 26.03 -15.75
C ARG A 504 -11.69 25.54 -17.20
N GLN A 505 -10.55 25.08 -17.71
CA GLN A 505 -10.45 24.54 -19.07
C GLN A 505 -11.28 23.26 -19.24
N MET A 506 -11.35 22.39 -18.22
CA MET A 506 -12.24 21.22 -18.22
C MET A 506 -13.74 21.63 -18.24
N ARG A 507 -14.15 22.66 -17.48
CA ARG A 507 -15.51 23.21 -17.53
C ARG A 507 -15.84 23.87 -18.88
N GLU A 508 -14.88 24.57 -19.48
CA GLU A 508 -15.04 25.16 -20.81
C GLU A 508 -15.14 24.07 -21.89
N ASN A 509 -14.39 22.97 -21.77
CA ASN A 509 -14.50 21.82 -22.65
C ASN A 509 -15.85 21.09 -22.51
N SER A 510 -16.36 20.93 -21.29
CA SER A 510 -17.72 20.42 -21.04
C SER A 510 -18.79 21.24 -21.78
N LYS A 511 -18.66 22.57 -21.83
CA LYS A 511 -19.55 23.44 -22.66
C LYS A 511 -19.38 23.17 -24.16
N ARG A 512 -18.15 22.96 -24.65
CA ARG A 512 -17.89 22.62 -26.07
C ARG A 512 -18.51 21.27 -26.46
N LEU A 513 -18.49 20.28 -25.57
CA LEU A 513 -19.16 18.98 -25.77
C LEU A 513 -20.68 19.15 -25.88
N ARG A 514 -21.32 19.92 -24.97
CA ARG A 514 -22.74 20.31 -25.07
C ARG A 514 -23.06 21.02 -26.39
N GLN A 515 -22.17 21.90 -26.85
CA GLN A 515 -22.25 22.62 -28.13
C GLN A 515 -21.86 21.76 -29.36
N ASN A 516 -21.65 20.45 -29.20
CA ASN A 516 -21.24 19.51 -30.26
C ASN A 516 -19.92 19.86 -30.99
N GLN A 517 -19.05 20.68 -30.38
CA GLN A 517 -17.75 21.09 -30.93
C GLN A 517 -16.66 20.02 -30.72
N LEU A 518 -16.96 18.78 -31.16
CA LEU A 518 -16.17 17.59 -30.82
C LEU A 518 -14.69 17.67 -31.24
N ARG A 519 -14.37 18.32 -32.38
CA ARG A 519 -12.99 18.52 -32.86
C ARG A 519 -12.14 19.32 -31.87
N ASP A 520 -12.68 20.41 -31.33
CA ASP A 520 -11.98 21.24 -30.34
C ASP A 520 -11.97 20.61 -28.95
N ALA A 521 -13.06 19.96 -28.56
CA ALA A 521 -13.13 19.20 -27.31
C ALA A 521 -12.03 18.12 -27.26
N GLN A 522 -11.86 17.36 -28.35
CA GLN A 522 -10.80 16.36 -28.49
C GLN A 522 -9.38 16.95 -28.42
N LYS A 523 -9.19 18.13 -29.04
CA LYS A 523 -7.91 18.87 -29.03
C LYS A 523 -7.56 19.36 -27.63
N GLN A 524 -8.54 19.89 -26.89
CA GLN A 524 -8.38 20.29 -25.49
C GLN A 524 -8.14 19.09 -24.56
N GLN A 525 -8.90 17.98 -24.70
CA GLN A 525 -8.66 16.74 -23.94
C GLN A 525 -7.22 16.21 -24.13
N ARG A 526 -6.67 16.29 -25.35
CA ARG A 526 -5.27 15.92 -25.61
C ARG A 526 -4.28 16.80 -24.83
N GLN A 527 -4.54 18.09 -24.74
CA GLN A 527 -3.69 19.04 -24.00
C GLN A 527 -3.79 18.82 -22.48
N MET A 528 -5.01 18.59 -21.96
CA MET A 528 -5.23 18.32 -20.54
C MET A 528 -4.61 16.98 -20.12
N GLN A 529 -4.78 15.92 -20.92
CA GLN A 529 -4.06 14.64 -20.76
C GLN A 529 -2.54 14.85 -20.65
N GLN A 530 -1.94 15.61 -21.58
CA GLN A 530 -0.48 15.84 -21.59
C GLN A 530 0.02 16.63 -20.36
N ARG A 531 -0.77 17.59 -19.85
CA ARG A 531 -0.42 18.35 -18.64
C ARG A 531 -0.52 17.47 -17.38
N LEU A 532 -1.54 16.63 -17.28
CA LEU A 532 -1.70 15.67 -16.19
C LEU A 532 -0.56 14.63 -16.15
N GLN A 533 -0.10 14.16 -17.32
CA GLN A 533 1.10 13.32 -17.41
C GLN A 533 2.38 14.05 -16.95
N ARG A 534 2.54 15.34 -17.30
CA ARG A 534 3.68 16.14 -16.81
C ARG A 534 3.62 16.34 -15.29
N MET A 535 2.45 16.61 -14.73
CA MET A 535 2.23 16.69 -13.27
C MET A 535 2.62 15.37 -12.58
N GLN A 536 2.14 14.23 -13.09
CA GLN A 536 2.45 12.91 -12.55
C GLN A 536 3.96 12.62 -12.57
N GLN A 537 4.65 12.99 -13.64
CA GLN A 537 6.11 12.90 -13.73
C GLN A 537 6.83 13.85 -12.76
N GLN A 538 6.38 15.10 -12.63
CA GLN A 538 6.94 16.07 -11.67
C GLN A 538 6.81 15.58 -10.23
N LEU A 539 5.63 15.10 -9.83
CA LEU A 539 5.36 14.54 -8.50
C LEU A 539 6.22 13.30 -8.20
N SER A 540 6.36 12.38 -9.16
CA SER A 540 7.26 11.23 -9.05
C SER A 540 8.74 11.64 -8.90
N GLN A 541 9.20 12.61 -9.70
CA GLN A 541 10.55 13.17 -9.53
C GLN A 541 10.74 13.85 -8.17
N MET A 542 9.71 14.51 -7.64
CA MET A 542 9.75 15.16 -6.32
C MET A 542 9.76 14.14 -5.17
N GLN A 543 9.03 13.02 -5.29
CA GLN A 543 9.12 11.90 -4.35
C GLN A 543 10.55 11.32 -4.31
N ASN A 544 11.16 11.12 -5.50
CA ASN A 544 12.53 10.63 -5.61
C ASN A 544 13.57 11.66 -5.12
N GLN A 545 13.36 12.96 -5.36
CA GLN A 545 14.23 14.02 -4.83
C GLN A 545 14.14 14.13 -3.30
N MET A 546 12.95 13.97 -2.71
CA MET A 546 12.76 13.92 -1.25
C MET A 546 13.53 12.73 -0.65
N LYS A 547 13.42 11.54 -1.24
CA LYS A 547 14.20 10.35 -0.86
C LYS A 547 15.72 10.56 -1.01
N GLY A 548 16.16 11.32 -2.02
CA GLY A 548 17.55 11.73 -2.19
C GLY A 548 18.03 12.68 -1.09
N ARG A 549 17.31 13.78 -0.86
CA ARG A 549 17.61 14.78 0.20
C ARG A 549 17.64 14.15 1.59
N GLN A 550 16.68 13.29 1.93
CA GLN A 550 16.67 12.61 3.23
C GLN A 550 17.94 11.75 3.44
N ARG A 551 18.35 10.98 2.42
CA ARG A 551 19.60 10.20 2.48
C ARG A 551 20.83 11.10 2.61
N GLN A 552 20.90 12.20 1.85
CA GLN A 552 22.01 13.14 1.90
C GLN A 552 22.14 13.84 3.27
N MET A 553 21.03 14.28 3.87
CA MET A 553 21.03 14.84 5.24
C MET A 553 21.48 13.81 6.27
N ASN A 554 20.95 12.58 6.21
CA ASN A 554 21.33 11.49 7.11
C ASN A 554 22.83 11.15 7.00
N VAL A 555 23.38 11.06 5.78
CA VAL A 555 24.83 10.85 5.54
C VAL A 555 25.67 12.03 6.05
N SER A 556 25.24 13.28 5.81
CA SER A 556 25.98 14.46 6.26
C SER A 556 26.06 14.52 7.79
N GLY A 557 24.93 14.31 8.48
CA GLY A 557 24.91 14.31 9.95
C GLY A 557 25.73 13.16 10.55
N LEU A 558 25.67 11.96 9.96
CA LEU A 558 26.52 10.85 10.38
C LEU A 558 28.02 11.16 10.16
N ARG A 559 28.41 11.85 9.08
CA ARG A 559 29.80 12.28 8.86
C ARG A 559 30.25 13.28 9.91
N SER A 560 29.48 14.33 10.18
CA SER A 560 29.82 15.29 11.24
C SER A 560 29.87 14.65 12.64
N ALA A 561 28.98 13.70 12.94
CA ALA A 561 29.02 12.97 14.21
C ALA A 561 30.24 12.03 14.31
N LEU A 562 30.65 11.38 13.22
CA LEU A 562 31.88 10.59 13.16
C LEU A 562 33.12 11.47 13.35
N GLU A 563 33.19 12.59 12.63
CA GLU A 563 34.28 13.57 12.71
C GLU A 563 34.44 14.12 14.14
N ASN A 564 33.34 14.56 14.76
CA ASN A 564 33.33 15.01 16.14
C ASN A 564 33.71 13.89 17.13
N THR A 565 33.28 12.64 16.89
CA THR A 565 33.69 11.49 17.72
C THR A 565 35.18 11.21 17.62
N LEU A 566 35.76 11.27 16.41
CA LEU A 566 37.20 11.10 16.20
C LEU A 566 38.02 12.24 16.79
N TRP A 567 37.52 13.48 16.72
CA TRP A 567 38.12 14.64 17.38
C TRP A 567 38.11 14.48 18.90
N LEU A 568 36.97 14.10 19.49
CA LEU A 568 36.85 13.81 20.93
C LEU A 568 37.79 12.70 21.36
N SER A 569 37.93 11.62 20.57
CA SER A 569 38.84 10.51 20.89
C SER A 569 40.30 10.95 20.91
N LYS A 570 40.75 11.73 19.91
CA LYS A 570 42.10 12.31 19.89
C LYS A 570 42.34 13.28 21.04
N ARG A 571 41.38 14.16 21.34
CA ARG A 571 41.50 15.14 22.43
C ARG A 571 41.49 14.45 23.81
N GLN A 572 40.73 13.37 23.96
CA GLN A 572 40.73 12.49 25.14
C GLN A 572 42.07 11.74 25.29
N GLU A 573 42.68 11.31 24.19
CA GLU A 573 44.01 10.67 24.17
C GLU A 573 45.11 11.65 24.60
N SER A 574 45.15 12.86 24.05
CA SER A 574 46.10 13.91 24.47
C SER A 574 45.98 14.20 25.96
N LEU A 575 44.75 14.41 26.44
CA LEU A 575 44.48 14.68 27.86
C LEU A 575 44.94 13.53 28.76
N ARG A 576 44.67 12.28 28.35
CA ARG A 576 45.12 11.09 29.08
C ARG A 576 46.64 11.00 29.14
N THR A 577 47.34 11.27 28.03
CA THR A 577 48.80 11.25 27.99
C THR A 577 49.39 12.29 28.96
N THR A 578 48.93 13.54 28.93
CA THR A 578 49.37 14.58 29.88
C THR A 578 49.09 14.21 31.35
N VAL A 579 47.92 13.64 31.65
CA VAL A 579 47.60 13.14 33.01
C VAL A 579 48.48 11.95 33.41
N THR A 580 48.91 11.11 32.46
CA THR A 580 49.83 10.00 32.71
C THR A 580 51.25 10.51 33.03
N GLU A 581 51.72 11.52 32.29
CA GLU A 581 53.05 12.14 32.43
C GLU A 581 53.23 12.90 33.75
N LEU A 582 52.15 13.45 34.31
CA LEU A 582 52.15 14.22 35.56
C LEU A 582 52.32 13.37 36.84
N GLY A 583 52.25 12.05 36.74
CA GLY A 583 52.43 11.14 37.87
C GLY A 583 51.28 11.13 38.89
N SER A 584 51.34 10.18 39.81
CA SER A 584 50.17 9.74 40.60
C SER A 584 49.53 10.78 41.53
N GLN A 585 50.25 11.83 41.94
CA GLN A 585 49.77 12.84 42.91
C GLN A 585 50.27 14.27 42.61
N GLY A 586 50.41 14.65 41.33
CA GLY A 586 50.77 16.02 40.96
C GLY A 586 49.72 17.06 41.42
N PRO A 587 50.11 18.22 42.02
CA PRO A 587 49.15 19.26 42.42
C PRO A 587 48.27 19.79 41.27
N SER A 588 48.80 19.72 40.04
CA SER A 588 48.16 20.12 38.78
C SER A 588 47.14 19.12 38.23
N VAL A 589 47.05 17.87 38.74
CA VAL A 589 46.08 16.87 38.23
C VAL A 589 44.65 17.41 38.23
N ARG A 590 44.30 18.23 39.24
CA ARG A 590 42.96 18.82 39.39
C ARG A 590 42.59 19.84 38.32
N SER A 591 43.52 20.58 37.70
CA SER A 591 43.13 21.55 36.65
C SER A 591 42.54 20.86 35.41
N TYR A 592 43.01 19.64 35.12
CA TYR A 592 42.56 18.83 33.98
C TYR A 592 41.14 18.26 34.17
N ALA A 593 40.55 18.32 35.37
CA ALA A 593 39.13 18.02 35.56
C ALA A 593 38.23 18.95 34.70
N ARG A 594 38.63 20.22 34.52
CA ARG A 594 37.94 21.16 33.62
C ARG A 594 38.00 20.71 32.16
N ASP A 595 39.18 20.31 31.68
CA ASP A 595 39.35 19.81 30.31
C ASP A 595 38.56 18.51 30.08
N GLN A 596 38.56 17.61 31.06
CA GLN A 596 37.78 16.37 31.02
C GLN A 596 36.27 16.62 31.00
N LYS A 597 35.81 17.65 31.71
CA LYS A 597 34.41 18.11 31.67
C LYS A 597 34.05 18.68 30.30
N VAL A 598 34.91 19.52 29.69
CA VAL A 598 34.71 20.03 28.32
C VAL A 598 34.61 18.89 27.30
N LEU A 599 35.37 17.80 27.45
CA LEU A 599 35.21 16.60 26.62
C LEU A 599 33.84 15.92 26.82
N SER A 600 33.36 15.83 28.06
CA SER A 600 32.04 15.25 28.38
C SER A 600 30.90 16.08 27.79
N ASP A 601 31.00 17.41 27.84
CA ASP A 601 30.00 18.33 27.30
C ASP A 601 30.02 18.35 25.75
N GLY A 602 31.21 18.23 25.15
CA GLY A 602 31.36 17.99 23.72
C GLY A 602 30.76 16.64 23.28
N LEU A 603 30.97 15.58 24.06
CA LEU A 603 30.35 14.27 23.80
C LEU A 603 28.84 14.30 24.00
N THR A 604 28.32 15.12 24.92
CA THR A 604 26.88 15.34 25.11
C THR A 604 26.27 16.00 23.87
N THR A 605 26.90 17.07 23.36
CA THR A 605 26.51 17.72 22.10
C THR A 605 26.50 16.73 20.91
N VAL A 606 27.45 15.79 20.87
CA VAL A 606 27.46 14.69 19.90
C VAL A 606 26.33 13.69 20.16
N ALA A 607 26.01 13.37 21.41
CA ALA A 607 24.88 12.50 21.78
C ALA A 607 23.54 13.07 21.31
N ASP A 608 23.28 14.36 21.53
CA ASP A 608 22.06 15.05 21.09
C ASP A 608 21.94 15.04 19.55
N SER A 609 23.06 15.30 18.86
CA SER A 609 23.16 15.21 17.40
C SER A 609 22.85 13.79 16.90
N LEU A 610 23.41 12.78 17.55
CA LEU A 610 23.16 11.36 17.27
C LEU A 610 21.71 10.95 17.58
N GLN A 611 21.09 11.50 18.61
CA GLN A 611 19.68 11.27 18.95
C GLN A 611 18.75 11.84 17.88
N SER A 612 19.03 13.05 17.36
CA SER A 612 18.29 13.63 16.23
C SER A 612 18.37 12.78 14.95
N LEU A 613 19.51 12.11 14.74
CA LEU A 613 19.74 11.17 13.65
C LEU A 613 19.09 9.81 13.90
N ALA A 614 19.04 9.33 15.15
CA ALA A 614 18.40 8.06 15.52
C ALA A 614 16.87 8.08 15.27
N ARG A 615 16.22 9.26 15.37
CA ARG A 615 14.83 9.47 14.92
C ARG A 615 14.64 9.20 13.41
N ARG A 616 15.71 9.31 12.61
CA ARG A 616 15.73 9.23 11.13
C ARG A 616 16.45 8.01 10.57
N ILE A 617 17.19 7.26 11.42
CA ILE A 617 18.04 6.12 11.04
C ILE A 617 17.78 4.97 12.04
N PRO A 618 16.66 4.23 11.92
CA PRO A 618 16.26 3.22 12.91
C PRO A 618 17.30 2.14 13.26
N LYS A 619 18.15 1.72 12.32
CA LYS A 619 19.26 0.76 12.55
C LYS A 619 20.31 1.23 13.57
N MET A 620 20.32 2.52 13.92
CA MET A 620 21.28 3.17 14.80
C MET A 620 21.06 2.85 16.29
N SER A 621 19.81 2.58 16.69
CA SER A 621 19.27 2.80 18.05
C SER A 621 20.18 2.32 19.20
N GLN A 622 20.26 1.03 19.47
CA GLN A 622 20.79 0.53 20.74
C GLN A 622 22.32 0.46 20.81
N LYS A 623 23.01 0.09 19.72
CA LYS A 623 24.47 -0.05 19.72
C LYS A 623 25.18 1.31 19.87
N VAL A 624 24.66 2.33 19.17
CA VAL A 624 25.19 3.71 19.24
C VAL A 624 24.93 4.32 20.62
N LYS A 625 23.66 4.31 21.10
CA LYS A 625 23.31 4.79 22.44
C LYS A 625 24.18 4.15 23.54
N LYS A 626 24.37 2.82 23.50
CA LYS A 626 25.18 2.11 24.51
C LYS A 626 26.68 2.48 24.45
N ALA A 627 27.23 2.75 23.25
CA ALA A 627 28.60 3.24 23.13
C ALA A 627 28.74 4.66 23.69
N THR A 628 27.88 5.60 23.25
CA THR A 628 27.90 7.00 23.70
C THR A 628 27.68 7.12 25.21
N GLY A 629 26.66 6.45 25.76
CA GLY A 629 26.36 6.49 27.20
C GLY A 629 27.41 5.82 28.08
N ASN A 630 28.16 4.83 27.56
CA ASN A 630 29.31 4.27 28.28
C ASN A 630 30.52 5.22 28.23
N ALA A 631 30.77 5.89 27.10
CA ALA A 631 31.82 6.91 27.00
C ALA A 631 31.55 8.09 27.94
N LEU A 632 30.31 8.62 27.97
CA LEU A 632 29.90 9.68 28.90
C LEU A 632 30.14 9.30 30.36
N ARG A 633 29.62 8.15 30.82
CA ARG A 633 29.86 7.67 32.20
C ARG A 633 31.34 7.53 32.53
N ALA A 634 32.16 7.08 31.58
CA ALA A 634 33.61 6.97 31.77
C ALA A 634 34.28 8.36 31.89
N MET A 635 33.85 9.36 31.09
CA MET A 635 34.30 10.75 31.21
C MET A 635 33.87 11.40 32.52
N GLU A 636 32.66 11.14 33.01
CA GLU A 636 32.19 11.59 34.33
C GLU A 636 33.07 11.03 35.44
N THR A 637 33.29 9.70 35.47
CA THR A 637 34.18 9.08 36.48
C THR A 637 35.63 9.55 36.37
N ALA A 638 36.12 9.86 35.17
CA ALA A 638 37.43 10.48 34.98
C ALA A 638 37.47 11.91 35.53
N THR A 639 36.40 12.69 35.36
CA THR A 639 36.29 14.06 35.91
C THR A 639 36.36 14.02 37.43
N THR A 640 35.59 13.15 38.08
CA THR A 640 35.62 12.96 39.54
C THR A 640 37.00 12.54 40.04
N ALA A 641 37.64 11.56 39.39
CA ALA A 641 38.98 11.12 39.77
C ALA A 641 40.05 12.23 39.62
N LEU A 642 39.93 13.11 38.62
CA LEU A 642 40.81 14.28 38.46
C LEU A 642 40.58 15.34 39.56
N ASP A 643 39.32 15.60 39.93
CA ASP A 643 38.98 16.48 41.06
C ASP A 643 39.51 15.94 42.40
N GLU A 644 39.45 14.61 42.59
CA GLU A 644 40.05 13.86 43.71
C GLU A 644 41.60 13.77 43.64
N ARG A 645 42.22 14.26 42.57
CA ARG A 645 43.67 14.17 42.25
C ARG A 645 44.22 12.74 42.02
N ASP A 646 43.35 11.75 41.80
CA ASP A 646 43.75 10.38 41.48
C ASP A 646 44.01 10.21 39.98
N ALA A 647 45.22 10.56 39.55
CA ALA A 647 45.66 10.41 38.16
C ALA A 647 45.62 8.95 37.66
N GLY A 648 45.76 7.97 38.56
CA GLY A 648 45.71 6.55 38.24
C GLY A 648 44.31 6.09 37.83
N LYS A 649 43.31 6.32 38.69
CA LYS A 649 41.90 6.07 38.37
C LYS A 649 41.46 6.89 37.16
N ALA A 650 41.82 8.17 37.10
CA ALA A 650 41.50 9.04 35.96
C ALA A 650 41.99 8.45 34.64
N THR A 651 43.28 8.10 34.55
CA THR A 651 43.89 7.48 33.35
C THR A 651 43.17 6.19 32.95
N GLY A 652 42.76 5.36 33.92
CA GLY A 652 41.97 4.15 33.68
C GLY A 652 40.59 4.44 33.07
N HIS A 653 39.84 5.38 33.66
CA HIS A 653 38.52 5.79 33.15
C HIS A 653 38.61 6.49 31.78
N GLN A 654 39.64 7.31 31.55
CA GLN A 654 39.93 7.93 30.25
C GLN A 654 40.22 6.89 29.16
N LYS A 655 40.98 5.83 29.46
CA LYS A 655 41.21 4.71 28.55
C LYS A 655 39.92 3.96 28.19
N THR A 656 39.02 3.78 29.18
CA THR A 656 37.68 3.21 28.96
C THR A 656 36.79 4.12 28.10
N SER A 657 36.85 5.44 28.30
CA SER A 657 36.20 6.44 27.44
C SER A 657 36.67 6.32 25.98
N MET A 658 38.00 6.32 25.74
CA MET A 658 38.57 6.14 24.39
C MET A 658 38.10 4.84 23.71
N MET A 659 38.05 3.72 24.45
CA MET A 659 37.56 2.45 23.91
C MET A 659 36.09 2.54 23.45
N HIS A 660 35.25 3.27 24.17
CA HIS A 660 33.86 3.50 23.79
C HIS A 660 33.68 4.56 22.70
N LEU A 661 34.51 5.61 22.65
CA LEU A 661 34.56 6.57 21.54
C LEU A 661 34.99 5.89 20.22
N ASN A 662 36.01 5.02 20.26
CA ASN A 662 36.46 4.28 19.08
C ASN A 662 35.42 3.24 18.65
N LYS A 663 34.70 2.62 19.59
CA LYS A 663 33.53 1.78 19.31
C LYS A 663 32.41 2.57 18.62
N LEU A 664 32.14 3.79 19.07
CA LEU A 664 31.16 4.70 18.49
C LEU A 664 31.57 5.12 17.07
N ALA A 665 32.82 5.55 16.86
CA ALA A 665 33.35 5.91 15.55
C ALA A 665 33.24 4.74 14.55
N LEU A 666 33.57 3.51 14.96
CA LEU A 666 33.42 2.33 14.11
C LEU A 666 31.94 2.09 13.74
N LEU A 667 31.02 2.16 14.70
CA LEU A 667 29.57 2.02 14.43
C LEU A 667 29.02 3.11 13.49
N LEU A 668 29.54 4.34 13.57
CA LEU A 668 29.16 5.43 12.66
C LEU A 668 29.78 5.24 11.26
N SER A 669 31.00 4.71 11.17
CA SER A 669 31.62 4.30 9.91
C SER A 669 30.83 3.17 9.24
N ASP A 670 30.46 2.12 9.99
CA ASP A 670 29.63 1.01 9.50
C ASP A 670 28.30 1.53 8.95
N LEU A 671 27.63 2.44 9.66
CA LEU A 671 26.35 3.05 9.24
C LEU A 671 26.52 3.92 7.98
N LEU A 672 27.59 4.70 7.90
CA LEU A 672 27.93 5.50 6.71
C LEU A 672 28.20 4.62 5.50
N GLU A 673 29.00 3.57 5.66
CA GLU A 673 29.30 2.63 4.57
C GLU A 673 28.04 1.90 4.13
N ASN A 674 27.22 1.38 5.05
CA ASN A 674 25.94 0.76 4.72
C ASN A 674 25.02 1.71 3.92
N MET A 675 24.94 3.00 4.31
CA MET A 675 24.16 3.99 3.56
C MET A 675 24.78 4.36 2.21
N GLN A 676 26.11 4.36 2.09
CA GLN A 676 26.81 4.67 0.85
C GLN A 676 26.79 3.50 -0.15
N GLN A 677 26.89 2.26 0.33
CA GLN A 677 26.64 1.04 -0.45
C GLN A 677 25.16 0.96 -0.89
N GLN A 678 24.21 1.32 -0.02
CA GLN A 678 22.78 1.43 -0.39
C GLN A 678 22.51 2.50 -1.47
N ASN A 679 23.45 3.42 -1.72
CA ASN A 679 23.37 4.33 -2.86
C ASN A 679 23.68 3.64 -4.21
N SER A 680 24.45 2.54 -4.20
CA SER A 680 24.67 1.64 -5.33
C SER A 680 23.61 0.54 -5.44
N SER A 681 23.01 0.12 -4.31
CA SER A 681 22.00 -0.95 -4.23
C SER A 681 20.55 -0.45 -4.05
N GLY A 682 20.30 0.84 -4.31
CA GLY A 682 18.96 1.45 -4.17
C GLY A 682 17.98 1.11 -5.29
N SER A 683 18.49 0.57 -6.40
CA SER A 683 17.72 -0.06 -7.47
C SER A 683 18.51 -1.26 -7.93
N GLY A 684 17.99 -2.47 -7.69
CA GLY A 684 18.51 -3.66 -8.39
C GLY A 684 18.47 -3.39 -9.90
N MET A 685 19.51 -3.79 -10.64
CA MET A 685 19.57 -3.50 -12.07
C MET A 685 18.30 -4.00 -12.76
N SER A 686 17.69 -3.17 -13.61
CA SER A 686 16.49 -3.62 -14.32
C SER A 686 16.83 -4.88 -15.14
N LYS A 687 15.86 -5.78 -15.27
CA LYS A 687 16.05 -7.05 -15.99
C LYS A 687 16.61 -6.84 -17.41
N GLN A 688 16.25 -5.71 -18.02
CA GLN A 688 16.75 -5.20 -19.30
C GLN A 688 18.25 -4.85 -19.26
N GLN A 689 18.72 -4.13 -18.23
CA GLN A 689 20.12 -3.78 -18.04
C GLN A 689 20.98 -5.00 -17.73
N MET A 690 20.51 -5.88 -16.83
CA MET A 690 21.20 -7.14 -16.49
C MET A 690 21.38 -8.03 -17.72
N MET A 691 20.34 -8.15 -18.57
CA MET A 691 20.41 -8.82 -19.87
C MET A 691 21.47 -8.22 -20.80
N ASN A 692 21.55 -6.90 -20.90
CA ASN A 692 22.53 -6.22 -21.75
C ASN A 692 23.97 -6.42 -21.24
N GLN A 693 24.17 -6.36 -19.92
CA GLN A 693 25.50 -6.54 -19.31
C GLN A 693 25.97 -8.00 -19.40
N LEU A 694 25.11 -8.98 -19.14
CA LEU A 694 25.43 -10.40 -19.37
C LEU A 694 25.74 -10.70 -20.85
N ARG A 695 25.01 -10.08 -21.79
CA ARG A 695 25.29 -10.19 -23.23
C ARG A 695 26.68 -9.64 -23.58
N GLN A 696 27.04 -8.48 -23.04
CA GLN A 696 28.37 -7.86 -23.21
C GLN A 696 29.47 -8.76 -22.64
N MET A 697 29.28 -9.29 -21.43
CA MET A 697 30.24 -10.19 -20.77
C MET A 697 30.37 -11.54 -21.47
N SER A 698 29.28 -12.10 -21.99
CA SER A 698 29.31 -13.31 -22.84
C SER A 698 30.14 -13.08 -24.11
N GLY A 699 30.02 -11.90 -24.73
CA GLY A 699 30.84 -11.51 -25.89
C GLY A 699 32.32 -11.29 -25.53
N GLN A 700 32.62 -10.72 -24.37
CA GLN A 700 34.00 -10.61 -23.86
C GLN A 700 34.59 -11.99 -23.55
N GLN A 701 33.85 -12.87 -22.90
CA GLN A 701 34.27 -14.23 -22.58
C GLN A 701 34.50 -15.06 -23.85
N GLN A 702 33.63 -14.94 -24.86
CA GLN A 702 33.84 -15.61 -26.16
C GLN A 702 35.12 -15.12 -26.85
N LYS A 703 35.40 -13.81 -26.84
CA LYS A 703 36.66 -13.24 -27.35
C LYS A 703 37.87 -13.76 -26.57
N LEU A 704 37.77 -13.83 -25.24
CA LEU A 704 38.84 -14.33 -24.36
C LEU A 704 39.08 -15.85 -24.57
N ASN A 705 38.03 -16.64 -24.73
CA ASN A 705 38.11 -18.06 -25.08
C ASN A 705 38.85 -18.27 -26.41
N ASN A 706 38.54 -17.47 -27.43
CA ASN A 706 39.23 -17.51 -28.72
C ASN A 706 40.70 -17.09 -28.62
N GLN A 707 41.04 -16.11 -27.78
CA GLN A 707 42.42 -15.71 -27.51
C GLN A 707 43.21 -16.81 -26.78
N ILE A 708 42.59 -17.44 -25.78
CA ILE A 708 43.16 -18.57 -25.04
C ILE A 708 43.36 -19.77 -25.97
N GLN A 709 42.39 -20.12 -26.83
CA GLN A 709 42.56 -21.20 -27.82
C GLN A 709 43.67 -20.92 -28.83
N LYS A 710 43.78 -19.68 -29.35
CA LYS A 710 44.89 -19.30 -30.25
C LYS A 710 46.25 -19.38 -29.54
N HIS A 711 46.33 -18.89 -28.30
CA HIS A 711 47.52 -19.00 -27.46
C HIS A 711 47.89 -20.47 -27.20
N LEU A 712 46.93 -21.34 -26.88
CA LEU A 712 47.17 -22.77 -26.65
C LEU A 712 47.65 -23.50 -27.91
N LYS A 713 47.12 -23.19 -29.09
CA LYS A 713 47.64 -23.72 -30.37
C LYS A 713 49.08 -23.23 -30.64
N GLN A 714 49.39 -21.98 -30.31
CA GLN A 714 50.76 -21.44 -30.42
C GLN A 714 51.73 -22.01 -29.37
N MET A 715 51.24 -22.56 -28.26
CA MET A 715 52.03 -23.24 -27.23
C MET A 715 52.37 -24.70 -27.59
N GLN A 716 51.74 -25.27 -28.62
CA GLN A 716 51.94 -26.68 -29.03
C GLN A 716 53.16 -26.89 -29.94
N GLY A 717 53.81 -25.80 -30.39
CA GLY A 717 54.94 -25.86 -31.32
C GLY A 717 56.32 -25.91 -30.66
N GLU A 718 56.61 -25.02 -29.70
CA GLU A 718 58.00 -24.82 -29.24
C GLU A 718 58.15 -24.17 -27.85
N ARG A 719 59.40 -23.99 -27.40
CA ARG A 719 59.77 -23.59 -26.03
C ARG A 719 59.32 -22.15 -25.69
N LEU A 720 58.85 -21.97 -24.45
CA LEU A 720 58.16 -20.75 -24.00
C LEU A 720 59.05 -19.49 -23.97
N SER A 721 58.71 -18.49 -24.78
CA SER A 721 59.36 -17.17 -24.81
C SER A 721 58.87 -16.22 -23.69
N LYS A 722 59.71 -15.24 -23.31
CA LYS A 722 59.37 -14.20 -22.31
C LYS A 722 58.10 -13.41 -22.68
N ASP A 723 57.87 -13.14 -23.97
CA ASP A 723 56.66 -12.43 -24.43
C ASP A 723 55.38 -13.28 -24.23
N GLN A 724 55.43 -14.58 -24.51
CA GLN A 724 54.30 -15.50 -24.29
C GLN A 724 53.91 -15.55 -22.80
N ALA A 725 54.88 -15.46 -21.87
CA ALA A 725 54.60 -15.39 -20.44
C ALA A 725 53.92 -14.06 -20.01
N GLN A 726 54.23 -12.94 -20.67
CA GLN A 726 53.50 -11.68 -20.45
C GLN A 726 52.07 -11.76 -21.01
N ARG A 727 51.88 -12.38 -22.18
CA ARG A 727 50.54 -12.63 -22.76
C ARG A 727 49.67 -13.49 -21.83
N GLN A 728 50.22 -14.55 -21.23
CA GLN A 728 49.50 -15.37 -20.23
C GLN A 728 49.00 -14.54 -19.04
N LYS A 729 49.86 -13.69 -18.44
CA LYS A 729 49.45 -12.77 -17.35
C LYS A 729 48.36 -11.78 -17.79
N LYS A 730 48.40 -11.30 -19.03
CA LYS A 730 47.38 -10.40 -19.60
C LYS A 730 46.02 -11.11 -19.71
N LEU A 731 46.00 -12.34 -20.22
CA LEU A 731 44.78 -13.18 -20.31
C LEU A 731 44.21 -13.51 -18.93
N ALA A 732 45.05 -13.86 -17.95
CA ALA A 732 44.63 -14.11 -16.57
C ALA A 732 44.02 -12.85 -15.91
N LYS A 733 44.64 -11.67 -16.12
CA LYS A 733 44.09 -10.38 -15.66
C LYS A 733 42.74 -10.07 -16.29
N GLN A 734 42.58 -10.32 -17.60
CA GLN A 734 41.29 -10.17 -18.29
C GLN A 734 40.23 -11.13 -17.75
N GLN A 735 40.58 -12.38 -17.43
CA GLN A 735 39.65 -13.33 -16.85
C GLN A 735 39.18 -12.90 -15.45
N ARG A 736 40.07 -12.35 -14.61
CA ARG A 736 39.70 -11.77 -13.31
C ARG A 736 38.86 -10.51 -13.44
N GLN A 737 39.07 -9.69 -14.48
CA GLN A 737 38.25 -8.50 -14.74
C GLN A 737 36.80 -8.87 -15.09
N ILE A 738 36.59 -9.88 -15.95
CA ILE A 738 35.23 -10.40 -16.26
C ILE A 738 34.60 -11.01 -15.00
N LYS A 739 35.36 -11.75 -14.19
CA LYS A 739 34.90 -12.25 -12.89
C LYS A 739 34.44 -11.12 -11.96
N GLN A 740 35.23 -10.05 -11.83
CA GLN A 740 34.89 -8.92 -10.97
C GLN A 740 33.57 -8.26 -11.41
N GLN A 741 33.40 -8.01 -12.70
CA GLN A 741 32.14 -7.51 -13.28
C GLN A 741 30.94 -8.46 -13.07
N LEU A 742 31.18 -9.76 -12.83
CA LEU A 742 30.15 -10.74 -12.48
C LEU A 742 29.80 -10.73 -10.99
N GLN A 743 30.77 -10.39 -10.13
CA GLN A 743 30.58 -10.28 -8.68
C GLN A 743 29.98 -8.93 -8.26
N GLU A 744 30.19 -7.88 -9.06
CA GLU A 744 29.56 -6.55 -8.92
C GLU A 744 28.10 -6.52 -9.44
N MET A 745 27.59 -7.62 -10.00
CA MET A 745 26.24 -7.73 -10.54
C MET A 745 25.22 -8.13 -9.46
N ASP A 746 24.57 -7.13 -8.87
CA ASP A 746 23.50 -7.35 -7.87
C ASP A 746 22.23 -7.95 -8.52
N VAL A 747 21.73 -9.04 -7.93
CA VAL A 747 20.53 -9.76 -8.36
C VAL A 747 19.45 -9.61 -7.30
N GLY A 748 18.40 -8.86 -7.65
CA GLY A 748 17.26 -8.58 -6.77
C GLY A 748 16.54 -9.84 -6.26
N SER A 749 15.85 -9.68 -5.13
CA SER A 749 15.20 -10.74 -4.33
C SER A 749 14.42 -11.77 -5.14
N ASP A 750 13.71 -11.31 -6.18
CA ASP A 750 12.67 -12.09 -6.85
C ASP A 750 13.24 -13.14 -7.82
N ALA A 751 14.56 -13.15 -8.04
CA ALA A 751 15.27 -14.15 -8.85
C ALA A 751 16.47 -14.79 -8.11
N GLN A 752 16.57 -14.59 -6.80
CA GLN A 752 17.84 -14.63 -6.08
C GLN A 752 18.45 -16.03 -5.93
N ASN A 753 17.67 -17.10 -5.73
CA ASN A 753 18.22 -18.41 -5.35
C ASN A 753 18.92 -19.15 -6.50
N GLN A 754 18.28 -19.27 -7.67
CA GLN A 754 18.82 -20.08 -8.77
C GLN A 754 19.88 -19.31 -9.58
N ILE A 755 19.62 -18.04 -9.90
CA ILE A 755 20.53 -17.23 -10.73
C ILE A 755 21.83 -16.91 -9.96
N MET A 756 21.78 -16.52 -8.68
CA MET A 756 23.02 -16.34 -7.88
C MET A 756 23.75 -17.67 -7.66
N GLY A 757 23.03 -18.80 -7.60
CA GLY A 757 23.63 -20.12 -7.54
C GLY A 757 24.56 -20.37 -8.72
N ASP A 758 24.12 -20.04 -9.94
CA ASP A 758 24.93 -20.24 -11.14
C ASP A 758 25.97 -19.12 -11.35
N LEU A 759 25.66 -17.86 -11.09
CA LEU A 759 26.64 -16.75 -11.13
C LEU A 759 27.83 -17.00 -10.17
N LYS A 760 27.58 -17.51 -8.96
CA LYS A 760 28.65 -17.89 -8.01
C LYS A 760 29.50 -19.07 -8.52
N LYS A 761 28.88 -20.08 -9.15
CA LYS A 761 29.62 -21.19 -9.80
C LYS A 761 30.52 -20.68 -10.93
N ILE A 762 30.00 -19.79 -11.77
CA ILE A 762 30.76 -19.16 -12.86
C ILE A 762 31.94 -18.35 -12.30
N ALA A 763 31.72 -17.47 -11.32
CA ALA A 763 32.76 -16.66 -10.71
C ALA A 763 33.88 -17.52 -10.07
N LYS A 764 33.53 -18.67 -9.49
CA LYS A 764 34.51 -19.65 -9.00
C LYS A 764 35.34 -20.24 -10.15
N GLN A 765 34.68 -20.75 -11.20
CA GLN A 765 35.38 -21.32 -12.36
C GLN A 765 36.30 -20.30 -13.05
N MET A 766 35.89 -19.04 -13.16
CA MET A 766 36.72 -17.97 -13.75
C MET A 766 38.00 -17.70 -12.94
N GLU A 767 37.95 -17.75 -11.60
CA GLU A 767 39.16 -17.64 -10.77
C GLU A 767 40.08 -18.85 -10.97
N GLU A 768 39.52 -20.06 -10.99
CA GLU A 768 40.29 -21.28 -11.18
C GLU A 768 40.98 -21.28 -12.57
N THR A 769 40.30 -20.83 -13.64
CA THR A 769 40.94 -20.58 -14.96
C THR A 769 42.07 -19.54 -14.83
N ALA A 770 41.82 -18.40 -14.18
CA ALA A 770 42.82 -17.33 -14.08
C ALA A 770 44.10 -17.81 -13.36
N GLN A 771 43.96 -18.58 -12.28
CA GLN A 771 45.09 -19.20 -11.60
C GLN A 771 45.78 -20.27 -12.45
N GLN A 772 45.04 -21.05 -13.25
CA GLN A 772 45.64 -22.06 -14.12
C GLN A 772 46.43 -21.44 -15.28
N LEU A 773 45.96 -20.31 -15.83
CA LEU A 773 46.72 -19.48 -16.79
C LEU A 773 48.03 -18.94 -16.19
N GLU A 774 48.09 -18.72 -14.87
CA GLU A 774 49.31 -18.28 -14.17
C GLU A 774 50.24 -19.46 -13.79
N LYS A 775 49.69 -20.63 -13.45
CA LYS A 775 50.40 -21.80 -12.92
C LYS A 775 51.14 -22.67 -13.97
N ARG A 776 51.44 -22.11 -15.15
CA ARG A 776 52.32 -22.69 -16.21
C ARG A 776 51.97 -24.10 -16.74
N ARG A 777 50.82 -24.69 -16.39
CA ARG A 777 50.35 -25.98 -16.93
C ARG A 777 48.98 -25.84 -17.62
N PRO A 778 48.94 -25.61 -18.94
CA PRO A 778 47.70 -25.71 -19.69
C PRO A 778 47.26 -27.18 -19.78
N SER A 779 46.07 -27.51 -19.28
CA SER A 779 45.41 -28.80 -19.53
C SER A 779 44.28 -28.63 -20.55
N ARG A 780 43.78 -29.75 -21.08
CA ARG A 780 42.65 -29.78 -22.02
C ARG A 780 41.38 -29.22 -21.37
N ASP A 781 41.16 -29.60 -20.12
CA ASP A 781 40.10 -29.15 -19.22
C ASP A 781 40.05 -27.62 -19.01
N LEU A 782 41.12 -26.86 -19.30
CA LEU A 782 41.06 -25.40 -19.32
C LEU A 782 40.19 -24.88 -20.50
N ILE A 783 40.23 -25.53 -21.66
CA ILE A 783 39.34 -25.18 -22.79
C ILE A 783 37.90 -25.53 -22.43
N ASP A 784 37.67 -26.72 -21.89
CA ASP A 784 36.33 -27.23 -21.56
C ASP A 784 35.68 -26.39 -20.44
N ARG A 785 36.46 -25.97 -19.44
CA ARG A 785 36.04 -25.04 -18.38
C ARG A 785 35.66 -23.66 -18.93
N GLN A 786 36.43 -23.14 -19.89
CA GLN A 786 36.13 -21.87 -20.54
C GLN A 786 34.87 -21.95 -21.41
N GLN A 787 34.59 -23.10 -22.03
CA GLN A 787 33.30 -23.36 -22.69
C GLN A 787 32.15 -23.45 -21.68
N GLN A 788 32.30 -24.19 -20.58
CA GLN A 788 31.29 -24.27 -19.51
C GLN A 788 30.94 -22.90 -18.92
N ILE A 789 31.93 -22.03 -18.70
CA ILE A 789 31.73 -20.64 -18.26
C ILE A 789 30.84 -19.88 -19.26
N LEU A 790 31.13 -19.98 -20.56
CA LEU A 790 30.34 -19.33 -21.62
C LEU A 790 28.91 -19.89 -21.70
N THR A 791 28.74 -21.22 -21.67
CA THR A 791 27.42 -21.87 -21.66
C THR A 791 26.59 -21.47 -20.44
N ARG A 792 27.20 -21.36 -19.25
CA ARG A 792 26.49 -20.94 -18.04
C ARG A 792 26.11 -19.45 -18.07
N LEU A 793 26.91 -18.57 -18.67
CA LEU A 793 26.54 -17.17 -18.92
C LEU A 793 25.35 -17.07 -19.90
N LEU A 794 25.36 -17.86 -20.98
CA LEU A 794 24.26 -17.92 -21.95
C LEU A 794 22.97 -18.49 -21.34
N ASN A 795 23.08 -19.52 -20.49
CA ASN A 795 21.94 -20.08 -19.78
C ASN A 795 21.35 -19.06 -18.77
N ALA A 796 22.18 -18.32 -18.04
CA ALA A 796 21.71 -17.23 -17.17
C ALA A 796 20.94 -16.15 -17.96
N GLN A 797 21.46 -15.74 -19.13
CA GLN A 797 20.78 -14.85 -20.07
C GLN A 797 19.44 -15.43 -20.58
N GLN A 798 19.36 -16.74 -20.80
CA GLN A 798 18.12 -17.40 -21.25
C GLN A 798 17.08 -17.51 -20.12
N SER A 799 17.49 -17.86 -18.90
CA SER A 799 16.62 -17.90 -17.71
C SER A 799 16.00 -16.53 -17.37
N LEU A 800 16.74 -15.45 -17.59
CA LEU A 800 16.20 -14.09 -17.45
C LEU A 800 15.10 -13.79 -18.49
N ARG A 801 15.24 -14.28 -19.73
CA ARG A 801 14.18 -14.18 -20.76
C ARG A 801 12.94 -15.00 -20.40
N THR A 802 13.09 -16.24 -19.95
CA THR A 802 11.94 -17.13 -19.67
C THR A 802 11.16 -16.71 -18.43
N GLN A 803 11.82 -16.26 -17.35
CA GLN A 803 11.14 -15.74 -16.14
C GLN A 803 10.17 -14.55 -16.39
N GLY A 804 10.16 -13.94 -17.58
CA GLY A 804 9.14 -12.94 -17.96
C GLY A 804 7.79 -13.54 -18.36
N LYS A 805 7.75 -14.84 -18.69
CA LYS A 805 6.54 -15.60 -19.00
C LYS A 805 6.23 -16.54 -17.84
N LYS A 806 5.27 -16.17 -16.98
CA LYS A 806 4.46 -17.21 -16.34
C LYS A 806 3.65 -17.85 -17.46
N GLU A 807 3.76 -19.17 -17.60
CA GLU A 807 2.70 -19.93 -18.25
C GLU A 807 1.50 -19.94 -17.31
N GLN A 808 0.70 -18.88 -17.38
CA GLN A 808 -0.69 -18.96 -16.96
C GLN A 808 -1.32 -20.04 -17.84
N ARG A 809 -1.81 -21.12 -17.22
CA ARG A 809 -2.63 -22.14 -17.87
C ARG A 809 -3.85 -21.45 -18.46
N ARG A 810 -3.77 -21.09 -19.74
CA ARG A 810 -4.92 -20.64 -20.51
C ARG A 810 -5.78 -21.87 -20.74
N GLY A 811 -6.91 -21.94 -20.03
CA GLY A 811 -8.05 -22.65 -20.56
C GLY A 811 -8.34 -22.06 -21.93
N ARG A 812 -8.23 -22.91 -22.95
CA ARG A 812 -8.77 -22.67 -24.27
C ARG A 812 -9.68 -23.86 -24.48
N ASP A 813 -10.98 -23.62 -24.41
CA ASP A 813 -11.96 -24.66 -24.65
C ASP A 813 -11.76 -25.19 -26.07
N ALA A 814 -11.82 -26.51 -26.21
CA ALA A 814 -11.53 -27.18 -27.46
C ALA A 814 -12.81 -27.27 -28.29
N GLU A 815 -12.95 -26.34 -29.23
CA GLU A 815 -13.70 -26.60 -30.46
C GLU A 815 -12.90 -27.63 -31.27
N ASP A 816 -13.08 -28.91 -30.96
CA ASP A 816 -13.41 -29.97 -31.93
C ASP A 816 -13.59 -31.34 -31.23
N ASP A 817 -14.44 -32.17 -31.82
CA ASP A 817 -14.97 -33.41 -31.24
C ASP A 817 -13.95 -34.57 -31.25
N TYR A 818 -13.89 -35.33 -30.15
CA TYR A 818 -13.06 -36.54 -30.02
C TYR A 818 -13.69 -37.55 -29.05
N ASP A 819 -14.01 -38.74 -29.57
CA ASP A 819 -14.61 -39.88 -28.88
C ASP A 819 -13.94 -40.20 -27.52
N GLN A 820 -14.65 -39.91 -26.43
CA GLN A 820 -14.25 -40.36 -25.09
C GLN A 820 -14.60 -41.84 -24.87
N ARG A 821 -13.69 -42.72 -25.30
CA ARG A 821 -13.58 -44.04 -24.65
C ARG A 821 -13.25 -43.81 -23.17
N ARG A 822 -14.21 -44.14 -22.30
CA ARG A 822 -14.05 -44.02 -20.84
C ARG A 822 -12.87 -44.90 -20.39
N PRO A 823 -11.89 -44.36 -19.63
CA PRO A 823 -10.93 -45.20 -18.93
C PRO A 823 -11.67 -46.13 -17.97
N GLU A 824 -11.20 -47.37 -17.85
CA GLU A 824 -11.75 -48.34 -16.90
C GLU A 824 -11.51 -47.88 -15.45
N GLN A 825 -12.33 -48.38 -14.53
CA GLN A 825 -12.20 -48.04 -13.11
C GLN A 825 -10.85 -48.51 -12.57
N LEU A 826 -10.19 -47.62 -11.82
CA LEU A 826 -8.99 -47.97 -11.06
C LEU A 826 -9.32 -49.09 -10.07
N SER A 827 -8.77 -50.28 -10.31
CA SER A 827 -8.82 -51.39 -9.36
C SER A 827 -8.27 -50.96 -8.00
N ALA A 828 -8.84 -51.51 -6.92
CA ALA A 828 -8.40 -51.23 -5.56
C ALA A 828 -6.91 -51.58 -5.35
N PRO A 829 -6.20 -50.91 -4.42
CA PRO A 829 -4.82 -51.25 -4.11
C PRO A 829 -4.71 -52.69 -3.57
N ASN A 830 -3.74 -53.48 -4.05
CA ASN A 830 -3.45 -54.79 -3.48
C ASN A 830 -3.05 -54.65 -2.00
N GLU A 831 -3.86 -55.19 -1.10
CA GLU A 831 -3.57 -55.21 0.35
C GLU A 831 -2.23 -55.90 0.66
N ALA A 832 -1.85 -56.89 -0.16
CA ALA A 832 -0.55 -57.57 -0.08
C ALA A 832 0.67 -56.64 -0.20
N ASP A 833 0.55 -55.51 -0.93
CA ASP A 833 1.62 -54.53 -1.05
C ASP A 833 1.61 -53.51 0.10
N GLN A 834 0.47 -53.29 0.76
CA GLN A 834 0.41 -52.53 2.02
C GLN A 834 0.99 -53.34 3.19
N LEU A 835 0.59 -54.60 3.34
CA LEU A 835 1.15 -55.54 4.34
C LEU A 835 2.69 -55.67 4.20
N ARG A 836 3.23 -55.65 2.97
CA ARG A 836 4.68 -55.58 2.73
C ARG A 836 5.31 -54.28 3.22
N GLN A 837 4.71 -53.13 2.94
CA GLN A 837 5.26 -51.83 3.36
C GLN A 837 5.26 -51.68 4.88
N ASP A 838 4.22 -52.16 5.57
CA ASP A 838 4.17 -52.10 7.03
C ASP A 838 5.06 -53.14 7.70
N LEU A 839 5.27 -54.34 7.12
CA LEU A 839 6.30 -55.28 7.58
C LEU A 839 7.72 -54.69 7.43
N ILE A 840 8.03 -54.05 6.30
CA ILE A 840 9.33 -53.36 6.11
C ILE A 840 9.50 -52.27 7.18
N ARG A 841 8.49 -51.41 7.37
CA ARG A 841 8.53 -50.34 8.37
C ARG A 841 8.66 -50.88 9.81
N ALA A 842 8.04 -52.01 10.13
CA ALA A 842 8.17 -52.66 11.43
C ALA A 842 9.59 -53.19 11.68
N LEU A 843 10.27 -53.72 10.66
CA LEU A 843 11.66 -54.19 10.77
C LEU A 843 12.67 -53.04 10.84
N GLU A 844 12.40 -51.92 10.15
CA GLU A 844 13.21 -50.69 10.24
C GLU A 844 13.19 -50.02 11.62
N MET A 845 12.28 -50.39 12.54
CA MET A 845 12.22 -49.87 13.90
C MET A 845 13.27 -50.48 14.86
N GLY A 846 14.03 -51.49 14.44
CA GLY A 846 15.19 -51.98 15.21
C GLY A 846 14.86 -52.81 16.46
N TYR A 847 13.89 -53.73 16.35
CA TYR A 847 13.56 -54.68 17.42
C TYR A 847 14.67 -55.73 17.63
N ASN A 848 14.73 -56.33 18.82
CA ASN A 848 15.63 -57.46 19.11
C ASN A 848 15.23 -58.67 18.22
N PRO A 849 16.16 -59.41 17.57
CA PRO A 849 15.88 -60.52 16.64
C PRO A 849 14.80 -61.55 17.05
N ASP A 850 14.64 -61.86 18.34
CA ASP A 850 13.55 -62.74 18.80
C ASP A 850 12.16 -62.16 18.47
N TYR A 851 12.00 -60.84 18.65
CA TYR A 851 10.78 -60.10 18.32
C TYR A 851 10.64 -59.88 16.81
N GLU A 852 11.74 -59.62 16.07
CA GLU A 852 11.65 -59.60 14.60
C GLU A 852 11.09 -60.92 14.04
N THR A 853 11.50 -62.04 14.62
CA THR A 853 11.07 -63.38 14.19
C THR A 853 9.57 -63.59 14.46
N LEU A 854 9.07 -63.08 15.59
CA LEU A 854 7.64 -63.05 15.89
C LEU A 854 6.86 -62.10 14.96
N ILE A 855 7.40 -60.91 14.67
CA ILE A 855 6.79 -59.92 13.76
C ILE A 855 6.68 -60.50 12.33
N LYS A 856 7.76 -61.08 11.80
CA LYS A 856 7.76 -61.75 10.48
C LYS A 856 6.69 -62.84 10.42
N ARG A 857 6.61 -63.70 11.45
CA ARG A 857 5.62 -64.78 11.53
C ARG A 857 4.18 -64.29 11.70
N TYR A 858 3.95 -63.16 12.37
CA TYR A 858 2.64 -62.52 12.49
C TYR A 858 2.14 -61.99 11.13
N PHE A 859 2.99 -61.28 10.38
CA PHE A 859 2.65 -60.82 9.03
C PHE A 859 2.49 -61.98 8.03
N GLU A 860 3.24 -63.08 8.15
CA GLU A 860 3.00 -64.31 7.37
C GLU A 860 1.64 -64.97 7.64
N LEU A 861 1.11 -64.85 8.87
CA LEU A 861 -0.20 -65.40 9.22
C LEU A 861 -1.32 -64.52 8.63
N LEU A 862 -1.24 -63.20 8.82
CA LEU A 862 -2.15 -62.23 8.17
C LEU A 862 -2.19 -62.40 6.65
N GLN A 863 -1.04 -62.58 6.01
CA GLN A 863 -0.97 -62.78 4.55
C GLN A 863 -1.60 -64.11 4.09
N LYS A 864 -1.72 -65.12 4.97
CA LYS A 864 -2.44 -66.37 4.68
C LYS A 864 -3.94 -66.23 4.94
N GLU A 865 -4.33 -65.53 6.00
CA GLU A 865 -5.73 -65.29 6.39
C GLU A 865 -6.47 -64.48 5.31
N ASN A 866 -5.87 -63.37 4.84
CA ASN A 866 -6.37 -62.58 3.70
C ASN A 866 -6.33 -63.35 2.35
N ALA A 867 -5.63 -64.48 2.25
CA ALA A 867 -5.60 -65.33 1.06
C ALA A 867 -6.63 -66.48 1.09
N THR A 868 -7.40 -66.62 2.18
CA THR A 868 -8.41 -67.68 2.37
C THR A 868 -9.84 -67.16 2.50
N THR A 869 -10.06 -65.85 2.34
CA THR A 869 -11.39 -65.23 2.32
C THR A 869 -11.72 -64.81 0.88
N PRO A 870 -12.86 -65.24 0.28
CA PRO A 870 -13.18 -65.01 -1.13
C PRO A 870 -13.81 -63.63 -1.42
#